data_AF-A0A7U9S9N9-F1
#
_entry.id   AF-A0A7U9S9N9-F1
#
_cell.length_a   1.000
_cell.length_b   1.000
_cell.length_c   1.000
_cell.angle_alpha   90.00
_cell.angle_beta   90.00
_cell.angle_gamma   90.00
#
_symmetry.space_group_name_H-M   'P 1'
#
loop_
_entity.id
_entity.type
_entity.pdbx_description
1 polymer ?
#
loop_
_entity_poly.entity_id
_entity_poly.type
_entity_poly.pdbx_seq_one_letter_code
_entity_poly.pdbx_strand_id
1 'polypeptide(L)'
;MGAGAADSSIITETELRIAASVAWDMTIMPGGEHTRANIADRSCLPSIWGLGCISVTIISDNDVVNIPAEMREDLGISQKVKVSGNVNEYNLEEDTPVVTPEEAERASDGTDSGEKHAVNGVSAGTKIYLLPYTNANSSINEKNYKEFIQGTESSAVTDETGNFTIENVTVGNYWLIAEKDGYKTNVKNVVITSNQADGYVCGTTILLSNEIAACDPAPSVTGVVRIGLTAQPVSAGFQVKLRKGAGNVLGEAFKTAQTNEGGIYQFTDVPAGVYTVEVLDLRQNLSETAERYNASSIDIVVAYPYLTQLPDCVVDEKMETITGQGQVQFTLTWGTEASGASSDIDSHLVGPRADGDGEFHVYYGDRNYYYNGEKMADLDVDDVDYEGPEHTTIYKETDGVYRFYIHNFSESNTVDSEMLGKSSIRVTVTIGSNTIVYHCPNQKGNLWYVCDYDSRTHTIIPRNTVSNFIGDTEDIGLSEEELNAKYLERKKSEALENAASAKRDLMRFSDNAAKTEITAKIEALEGQVGSAANLEAVESILTELRQIQNTLDNAAYSFYLEADNLLGYYRDTVNEYDEDDKLIRVRSVVRCRLDFGETMEKPVVTSDEGSTAVLEPTTEAGYPYVVHVTDSETGLTLDVWLQILANQAQAELADLARQCSIYMGLFEENAGIAADKAVVDGILDGMDQITDTESYNEASEKLYDIQDKYEELSGMFGIRIVTAESEMDNWWTTEDSIYDEAGEEIVRRAVLEIERYADVTDEEILSKLNITFSNDTIEYEIADSDAEGYAKLIKATNADGFVKKIYIKITEW
;
A
#
# COMPACT_ATOMS: atom_id res chain seq x y z
N MET A 1 46.49 47.94 -7.34
CA MET A 1 46.71 47.90 -5.88
C MET A 1 45.93 46.70 -5.38
N GLY A 2 46.59 45.54 -5.24
CA GLY A 2 45.96 44.37 -4.65
C GLY A 2 45.96 44.56 -3.14
N ALA A 3 44.79 44.73 -2.53
CA ALA A 3 44.66 44.60 -1.10
C ALA A 3 44.75 43.10 -0.78
N GLY A 4 45.95 42.64 -0.43
CA GLY A 4 46.14 41.30 0.11
C GLY A 4 45.78 41.32 1.58
N ALA A 5 44.65 40.72 1.93
CA ALA A 5 44.35 40.37 3.30
C ALA A 5 45.06 39.03 3.58
N ALA A 6 46.31 39.09 4.03
CA ALA A 6 46.97 37.91 4.57
C ALA A 6 46.40 37.64 5.98
N ASP A 7 46.17 36.38 6.32
CA ASP A 7 45.75 35.92 7.65
C ASP A 7 44.41 36.50 8.16
N SER A 8 43.43 36.69 7.28
CA SER A 8 42.06 37.04 7.69
C SER A 8 41.25 35.78 7.97
N SER A 9 40.83 35.58 9.22
CA SER A 9 39.88 34.53 9.60
C SER A 9 38.48 35.11 9.72
N ILE A 10 37.52 34.43 9.09
CA ILE A 10 36.08 34.67 9.28
C ILE A 10 35.54 33.41 9.96
N ILE A 11 35.03 33.56 11.16
CA ILE A 11 34.29 32.51 11.87
C ILE A 11 32.83 32.97 11.85
N THR A 12 31.98 32.19 11.21
CA THR A 12 30.54 32.48 11.07
C THR A 12 29.77 31.17 11.23
N GLU A 13 28.59 31.26 11.85
CA GLU A 13 27.62 30.16 11.98
C GLU A 13 26.59 30.19 10.84
N THR A 14 26.73 31.13 9.91
CA THR A 14 25.83 31.33 8.76
C THR A 14 26.57 31.20 7.43
N GLU A 15 25.83 31.02 6.33
CA GLU A 15 26.35 30.98 4.96
C GLU A 15 27.29 32.17 4.68
N LEU A 16 28.50 31.88 4.21
CA LEU A 16 29.46 32.87 3.73
C LEU A 16 29.46 32.88 2.20
N ARG A 17 29.01 33.98 1.60
CA ARG A 17 29.09 34.18 0.15
C ARG A 17 30.37 34.91 -0.23
N ILE A 18 31.31 34.20 -0.85
CA ILE A 18 32.61 34.74 -1.24
C ILE A 18 32.56 35.17 -2.71
N ALA A 19 32.94 36.42 -3.02
CA ALA A 19 33.12 36.89 -4.39
C ALA A 19 34.60 37.22 -4.64
N ALA A 20 35.25 36.50 -5.55
CA ALA A 20 36.69 36.63 -5.78
C ALA A 20 37.05 36.78 -7.27
N SER A 21 38.03 37.63 -7.55
CA SER A 21 38.63 37.82 -8.89
C SER A 21 40.11 37.42 -8.92
N VAL A 22 40.55 36.68 -7.90
CA VAL A 22 41.89 36.08 -7.75
C VAL A 22 41.73 34.74 -7.05
N ALA A 23 42.70 33.83 -7.22
CA ALA A 23 42.73 32.57 -6.46
C ALA A 23 42.88 32.84 -4.95
N TRP A 24 42.33 31.93 -4.15
CA TRP A 24 42.28 32.03 -2.69
C TRP A 24 42.29 30.64 -2.05
N ASP A 25 42.59 30.63 -0.76
CA ASP A 25 42.75 29.43 0.04
C ASP A 25 41.78 29.48 1.23
N MET A 26 41.16 28.36 1.59
CA MET A 26 40.24 28.30 2.74
C MET A 26 40.27 26.96 3.46
N THR A 27 40.15 27.05 4.78
CA THR A 27 39.91 25.90 5.66
C THR A 27 38.47 25.91 6.13
N ILE A 28 37.79 24.78 5.97
CA ILE A 28 36.42 24.55 6.40
C ILE A 28 36.46 23.68 7.65
N MET A 29 36.10 24.29 8.78
CA MET A 29 35.95 23.62 10.07
C MET A 29 34.49 23.14 10.25
N PRO A 30 34.21 22.24 11.21
CA PRO A 30 32.84 21.84 11.55
C PRO A 30 31.89 23.05 11.66
N GLY A 31 30.74 22.98 10.97
CA GLY A 31 29.75 24.05 10.83
C GLY A 31 29.89 24.89 9.55
N GLY A 32 31.04 24.86 8.86
CA GLY A 32 31.31 25.65 7.65
C GLY A 32 31.02 24.93 6.32
N GLU A 33 30.54 23.69 6.34
CA GLU A 33 30.44 22.79 5.18
C GLU A 33 29.47 23.26 4.09
N HIS A 34 28.63 24.26 4.38
CA HIS A 34 27.65 24.84 3.44
C HIS A 34 28.15 26.09 2.70
N THR A 35 29.45 26.36 2.74
CA THR A 35 30.03 27.55 2.11
C THR A 35 29.89 27.53 0.58
N ARG A 36 29.57 28.69 -0.01
CA ARG A 36 29.47 28.88 -1.47
C ARG A 36 30.33 30.05 -1.94
N ALA A 37 30.82 29.96 -3.17
CA ALA A 37 31.63 31.03 -3.75
C ALA A 37 31.22 31.36 -5.18
N ASN A 38 31.40 32.60 -5.58
CA ASN A 38 31.26 33.08 -6.94
C ASN A 38 32.62 33.64 -7.39
N ILE A 39 33.13 33.14 -8.51
CA ILE A 39 34.42 33.55 -9.06
C ILE A 39 34.26 34.07 -10.49
N ALA A 40 35.15 34.98 -10.88
CA ALA A 40 35.11 35.58 -12.21
C ALA A 40 35.29 34.53 -13.33
N ASP A 41 36.31 33.68 -13.20
CA ASP A 41 36.67 32.65 -14.17
C ASP A 41 37.48 31.51 -13.50
N ARG A 42 37.74 30.43 -14.24
CA ARG A 42 38.46 29.23 -13.74
C ARG A 42 39.86 29.49 -13.17
N SER A 43 40.52 30.60 -13.50
CA SER A 43 41.83 30.93 -12.91
C SER A 43 41.74 31.36 -11.44
N CYS A 44 40.51 31.62 -10.95
CA CYS A 44 40.21 32.02 -9.59
C CYS A 44 39.72 30.86 -8.71
N LEU A 45 39.79 29.61 -9.19
CA LEU A 45 39.38 28.43 -8.42
C LEU A 45 40.19 28.35 -7.10
N PRO A 46 39.52 28.12 -5.96
CA PRO A 46 40.20 28.07 -4.67
C PRO A 46 40.85 26.73 -4.37
N SER A 47 41.80 26.75 -3.44
CA SER A 47 42.26 25.56 -2.74
C SER A 47 41.54 25.45 -1.39
N ILE A 48 40.94 24.28 -1.12
CA ILE A 48 40.08 24.08 0.05
C ILE A 48 40.61 22.93 0.90
N TRP A 49 40.60 23.09 2.22
CA TRP A 49 40.99 22.07 3.21
C TRP A 49 39.92 21.89 4.28
N GLY A 50 39.89 20.73 4.93
CA GLY A 50 38.97 20.46 6.03
C GLY A 50 37.76 19.62 5.63
N LEU A 51 36.55 20.07 5.97
CA LEU A 51 35.30 19.32 5.81
C LEU A 51 34.44 19.79 4.64
N GLY A 52 33.65 18.86 4.09
CA GLY A 52 32.63 19.19 3.12
C GLY A 52 33.16 19.49 1.71
N CYS A 53 32.25 20.02 0.90
CA CYS A 53 32.50 20.43 -0.47
C CYS A 53 31.84 21.79 -0.70
N ILE A 54 32.55 22.72 -1.36
CA ILE A 54 31.98 24.02 -1.68
C ILE A 54 31.50 24.07 -3.12
N SER A 55 30.31 24.61 -3.33
CA SER A 55 29.80 24.92 -4.67
C SER A 55 30.36 26.27 -5.12
N VAL A 56 31.07 26.28 -6.25
CA VAL A 56 31.70 27.46 -6.83
C VAL A 56 31.04 27.80 -8.17
N THR A 57 30.36 28.94 -8.24
CA THR A 57 29.82 29.48 -9.49
C THR A 57 30.92 30.20 -10.25
N ILE A 58 31.13 29.80 -11.50
CA ILE A 58 32.10 30.39 -12.42
C ILE A 58 31.34 31.29 -13.38
N ILE A 59 31.42 32.60 -13.16
CA ILE A 59 30.57 33.59 -13.85
C ILE A 59 30.83 33.60 -15.36
N SER A 60 32.10 33.55 -15.79
CA SER A 60 32.46 33.57 -17.21
C SER A 60 31.90 32.39 -18.01
N ASP A 61 31.75 31.25 -17.33
CA ASP A 61 31.43 29.98 -17.97
C ASP A 61 29.93 29.64 -17.86
N ASN A 62 29.18 30.42 -17.06
CA ASN A 62 27.83 30.09 -16.61
C ASN A 62 27.74 28.65 -16.11
N ASP A 63 28.65 28.32 -15.18
CA ASP A 63 28.90 26.96 -14.73
C ASP A 63 29.02 26.92 -13.19
N VAL A 64 28.73 25.76 -12.59
CA VAL A 64 28.92 25.50 -11.16
C VAL A 64 29.78 24.25 -10.99
N VAL A 65 30.84 24.36 -10.18
CA VAL A 65 31.75 23.25 -9.87
C VAL A 65 31.80 23.04 -8.36
N ASN A 66 31.68 21.79 -7.95
CA ASN A 66 31.78 21.37 -6.55
C ASN A 66 33.23 20.97 -6.24
N ILE A 67 33.88 21.67 -5.31
CA ILE A 67 35.28 21.47 -4.93
C ILE A 67 35.34 20.81 -3.55
N PRO A 68 35.78 19.54 -3.45
CA PRO A 68 35.92 18.88 -2.15
C PRO A 68 37.10 19.46 -1.35
N ALA A 69 36.93 19.56 -0.04
CA ALA A 69 38.01 19.96 0.85
C ALA A 69 39.04 18.83 1.01
N GLU A 70 40.33 19.13 0.81
CA GLU A 70 41.42 18.19 1.10
C GLU A 70 41.48 17.91 2.61
N MET A 71 41.46 16.63 2.98
CA MET A 71 41.65 16.23 4.37
C MET A 71 43.09 16.46 4.79
N ARG A 72 43.27 17.09 5.95
CA ARG A 72 44.58 17.23 6.59
C ARG A 72 44.51 16.92 8.09
N GLU A 73 45.47 16.14 8.56
CA GLU A 73 45.54 15.73 9.97
C GLU A 73 45.87 16.90 10.92
N ASP A 74 46.57 17.94 10.42
CA ASP A 74 46.99 19.10 11.21
C ASP A 74 45.83 20.04 11.60
N LEU A 75 44.64 19.86 11.03
CA LEU A 75 43.44 20.63 11.35
C LEU A 75 42.75 20.19 12.65
N GLY A 76 43.15 19.06 13.24
CA GLY A 76 42.65 18.61 14.55
C GLY A 76 41.19 18.14 14.56
N ILE A 77 40.61 17.81 13.40
CA ILE A 77 39.25 17.25 13.30
C ILE A 77 39.27 15.82 13.83
N SER A 78 38.59 15.58 14.96
CA SER A 78 38.63 14.29 15.68
C SER A 78 37.27 13.58 15.81
N GLN A 79 36.19 14.20 15.35
CA GLN A 79 34.83 13.63 15.43
C GLN A 79 34.74 12.35 14.60
N LYS A 80 34.12 11.31 15.17
CA LYS A 80 34.00 9.96 14.60
C LYS A 80 32.55 9.58 14.34
N VAL A 81 32.32 8.75 13.33
CA VAL A 81 31.00 8.27 12.91
C VAL A 81 31.07 6.80 12.45
N LYS A 82 29.94 6.09 12.52
CA LYS A 82 29.73 4.81 11.85
C LYS A 82 29.26 5.05 10.41
N VAL A 83 29.98 4.49 9.44
CA VAL A 83 29.61 4.56 8.02
C VAL A 83 29.01 3.23 7.59
N SER A 84 27.79 3.23 7.07
CA SER A 84 27.14 2.05 6.51
C SER A 84 26.66 2.28 5.08
N GLY A 85 26.39 1.21 4.35
CA GLY A 85 25.79 1.31 3.02
C GLY A 85 25.49 -0.07 2.43
N ASN A 86 24.90 -0.05 1.24
CA ASN A 86 24.53 -1.25 0.50
C ASN A 86 25.19 -1.25 -0.89
N VAL A 87 25.52 -2.44 -1.39
CA VAL A 87 26.03 -2.66 -2.73
C VAL A 87 25.12 -3.62 -3.48
N ASN A 88 24.64 -3.15 -4.62
CA ASN A 88 23.92 -3.92 -5.62
C ASN A 88 24.80 -4.19 -6.83
N GLU A 89 24.44 -5.19 -7.61
CA GLU A 89 25.13 -5.59 -8.82
C GLU A 89 24.17 -5.87 -9.96
N TYR A 90 24.57 -5.50 -11.17
CA TYR A 90 23.87 -5.88 -12.39
C TYR A 90 24.61 -7.01 -13.11
N ASN A 91 23.87 -8.03 -13.52
CA ASN A 91 24.33 -9.17 -14.32
C ASN A 91 23.45 -9.35 -15.56
N LEU A 92 23.96 -10.06 -16.58
CA LEU A 92 23.11 -10.54 -17.67
C LEU A 92 22.73 -11.99 -17.38
N GLU A 93 21.43 -12.26 -17.35
CA GLU A 93 20.89 -13.60 -17.20
C GLU A 93 20.21 -14.02 -18.50
N GLU A 94 20.29 -15.33 -18.82
CA GLU A 94 19.59 -15.91 -19.97
C GLU A 94 18.11 -16.08 -19.63
N ASP A 95 17.23 -15.78 -20.57
CA ASP A 95 15.79 -16.01 -20.42
C ASP A 95 15.53 -17.52 -20.31
N THR A 96 15.33 -18.04 -19.10
CA THR A 96 14.83 -19.40 -18.94
C THR A 96 13.34 -19.41 -19.30
N PRO A 97 12.90 -20.20 -20.29
CA PRO A 97 11.47 -20.34 -20.56
C PRO A 97 10.78 -20.85 -19.30
N VAL A 98 9.75 -20.14 -18.84
CA VAL A 98 8.87 -20.59 -17.76
C VAL A 98 8.06 -21.76 -18.31
N VAL A 99 8.55 -22.98 -18.11
CA VAL A 99 7.84 -24.19 -18.52
C VAL A 99 6.95 -24.62 -17.36
N THR A 100 5.63 -24.53 -17.53
CA THR A 100 4.70 -25.15 -16.57
C THR A 100 4.93 -26.67 -16.53
N PRO A 101 4.60 -27.38 -15.43
CA PRO A 101 4.78 -28.84 -15.35
C PRO A 101 4.12 -29.63 -16.50
N GLU A 102 3.07 -29.10 -17.13
CA GLU A 102 2.41 -29.70 -18.31
C GLU A 102 3.15 -29.45 -19.64
N GLU A 103 3.89 -28.35 -19.78
CA GLU A 103 4.66 -28.05 -21.00
C GLU A 103 6.01 -28.80 -21.04
N ALA A 104 6.49 -29.27 -19.89
CA ALA A 104 7.72 -30.05 -19.78
C ALA A 104 7.65 -31.41 -20.50
N GLU A 105 6.45 -31.98 -20.70
CA GLU A 105 6.27 -33.20 -21.50
C GLU A 105 6.17 -32.94 -23.02
N ARG A 106 6.01 -31.68 -23.48
CA ARG A 106 6.00 -31.31 -24.92
C ARG A 106 7.28 -30.63 -25.41
N ALA A 107 8.15 -30.16 -24.53
CA ALA A 107 9.40 -29.51 -24.88
C ALA A 107 10.52 -30.55 -25.14
N SER A 108 10.46 -31.25 -26.27
CA SER A 108 11.62 -32.03 -26.78
C SER A 108 12.34 -31.38 -27.97
N ASP A 109 12.02 -30.11 -28.30
CA ASP A 109 12.69 -29.39 -29.39
C ASP A 109 12.73 -27.85 -29.21
N GLY A 110 12.76 -27.37 -27.95
CA GLY A 110 12.86 -25.95 -27.66
C GLY A 110 14.24 -25.40 -28.02
N THR A 111 14.31 -24.58 -29.07
CA THR A 111 15.47 -23.74 -29.37
C THR A 111 15.62 -22.69 -28.28
N ASP A 112 16.69 -22.81 -27.52
CA ASP A 112 17.26 -21.77 -26.66
C ASP A 112 17.37 -20.46 -27.47
N SER A 113 16.64 -19.40 -27.07
CA SER A 113 16.67 -18.11 -27.79
C SER A 113 18.03 -17.42 -27.60
N GLY A 114 18.76 -17.75 -26.52
CA GLY A 114 20.00 -17.08 -26.14
C GLY A 114 19.84 -15.59 -25.85
N GLU A 115 18.60 -15.11 -25.71
CA GLU A 115 18.31 -13.73 -25.34
C GLU A 115 18.59 -13.54 -23.85
N LYS A 116 19.26 -12.42 -23.53
CA LYS A 116 19.66 -12.07 -22.16
C LYS A 116 18.95 -10.80 -21.73
N HIS A 117 18.68 -10.66 -20.45
CA HIS A 117 18.22 -9.42 -19.84
C HIS A 117 19.14 -9.01 -18.68
N ALA A 118 19.12 -7.73 -18.32
CA ALA A 118 19.88 -7.24 -17.18
C ALA A 118 19.07 -7.43 -15.89
N VAL A 119 19.66 -8.10 -14.90
CA VAL A 119 19.07 -8.34 -13.59
C VAL A 119 19.83 -7.53 -12.55
N ASN A 120 19.11 -6.82 -11.70
CA ASN A 120 19.66 -6.15 -10.52
C ASN A 120 19.56 -7.09 -9.32
N GLY A 121 20.67 -7.28 -8.59
CA GLY A 121 20.73 -8.16 -7.45
C GLY A 121 21.63 -7.63 -6.34
N VAL A 122 21.65 -8.36 -5.24
CA VAL A 122 22.48 -8.06 -4.07
C VAL A 122 23.94 -8.43 -4.34
N SER A 123 24.88 -7.56 -3.95
CA SER A 123 26.31 -7.82 -4.11
C SER A 123 27.00 -8.23 -2.81
N ALA A 124 26.90 -9.52 -2.47
CA ALA A 124 27.63 -10.11 -1.34
C ALA A 124 29.14 -10.31 -1.63
N GLY A 125 29.97 -10.21 -0.59
CA GLY A 125 31.42 -10.46 -0.66
C GLY A 125 32.25 -9.35 -1.34
N THR A 126 31.66 -8.18 -1.61
CA THR A 126 32.34 -7.02 -2.19
C THR A 126 33.26 -6.37 -1.18
N LYS A 127 34.51 -6.11 -1.57
CA LYS A 127 35.49 -5.39 -0.75
C LYS A 127 35.27 -3.90 -0.87
N ILE A 128 35.16 -3.23 0.28
CA ILE A 128 34.99 -1.79 0.38
C ILE A 128 36.27 -1.17 0.91
N TYR A 129 36.80 -0.18 0.21
CA TYR A 129 37.91 0.66 0.65
C TYR A 129 37.42 2.09 0.84
N LEU A 130 37.72 2.67 2.01
CA LEU A 130 37.41 4.07 2.31
C LEU A 130 38.73 4.84 2.51
N LEU A 131 39.12 5.61 1.50
CA LEU A 131 40.40 6.35 1.48
C LEU A 131 40.15 7.85 1.71
N PRO A 132 40.84 8.51 2.65
CA PRO A 132 40.75 9.96 2.82
C PRO A 132 41.07 10.69 1.51
N TYR A 133 40.24 11.67 1.16
CA TYR A 133 40.45 12.52 -0.01
C TYR A 133 41.62 13.49 0.24
N THR A 134 42.59 13.49 -0.68
CA THR A 134 43.72 14.42 -0.70
C THR A 134 43.97 14.90 -2.12
N ASN A 135 44.65 16.03 -2.29
CA ASN A 135 44.99 16.51 -3.63
C ASN A 135 45.87 15.51 -4.41
N ALA A 136 46.69 14.73 -3.70
CA ALA A 136 47.55 13.69 -4.27
C ALA A 136 46.76 12.51 -4.87
N ASN A 137 45.53 12.27 -4.41
CA ASN A 137 44.67 11.18 -4.89
C ASN A 137 43.39 11.68 -5.58
N SER A 138 43.32 12.97 -5.93
CA SER A 138 42.19 13.59 -6.61
C SER A 138 41.87 13.01 -8.00
N SER A 139 42.79 12.21 -8.58
CA SER A 139 42.67 11.58 -9.90
C SER A 139 42.29 10.10 -9.87
N ILE A 140 41.94 9.54 -8.69
CA ILE A 140 41.47 8.15 -8.59
C ILE A 140 40.26 7.93 -9.50
N ASN A 141 40.26 6.81 -10.21
CA ASN A 141 39.16 6.34 -11.04
C ASN A 141 39.23 4.82 -11.24
N GLU A 142 38.25 4.27 -11.95
CA GLU A 142 38.11 2.84 -12.26
C GLU A 142 39.34 2.18 -12.91
N LYS A 143 40.29 2.94 -13.49
CA LYS A 143 41.47 2.39 -14.18
C LYS A 143 42.74 2.40 -13.32
N ASN A 144 42.88 3.33 -12.38
CA ASN A 144 44.11 3.53 -11.61
C ASN A 144 43.94 3.26 -10.11
N TYR A 145 42.74 2.98 -9.61
CA TYR A 145 42.48 2.81 -8.17
C TYR A 145 43.43 1.81 -7.48
N LYS A 146 43.85 0.74 -8.19
CA LYS A 146 44.77 -0.28 -7.67
C LYS A 146 46.12 0.28 -7.22
N GLU A 147 46.58 1.37 -7.81
CA GLU A 147 47.83 2.06 -7.41
C GLU A 147 47.69 2.70 -6.03
N PHE A 148 46.48 3.11 -5.65
CA PHE A 148 46.20 3.84 -4.41
C PHE A 148 45.79 2.92 -3.25
N ILE A 149 45.17 1.77 -3.55
CA ILE A 149 44.83 0.76 -2.52
C ILE A 149 45.93 -0.30 -2.34
N GLN A 150 47.06 -0.19 -3.05
CA GLN A 150 48.12 -1.20 -2.97
C GLN A 150 48.64 -1.35 -1.53
N GLY A 151 48.59 -2.58 -1.00
CA GLY A 151 49.03 -2.87 0.37
C GLY A 151 48.08 -2.36 1.47
N THR A 152 46.90 -1.87 1.09
CA THR A 152 45.83 -1.47 2.02
C THR A 152 44.83 -2.61 2.17
N GLU A 153 44.42 -2.92 3.39
CA GLU A 153 43.33 -3.87 3.65
C GLU A 153 41.97 -3.21 3.36
N SER A 154 40.98 -3.99 2.94
CA SER A 154 39.62 -3.48 2.77
C SER A 154 39.06 -3.01 4.10
N SER A 155 38.42 -1.85 4.12
CA SER A 155 37.76 -1.27 5.29
C SER A 155 36.55 -2.09 5.75
N ALA A 156 35.85 -2.74 4.82
CA ALA A 156 34.76 -3.69 5.09
C ALA A 156 34.59 -4.68 3.93
N VAL A 157 33.78 -5.71 4.16
CA VAL A 157 33.29 -6.64 3.13
C VAL A 157 31.78 -6.72 3.26
N THR A 158 31.06 -6.72 2.14
CA THR A 158 29.60 -6.82 2.17
C THR A 158 29.12 -8.20 2.60
N ASP A 159 28.07 -8.25 3.41
CA ASP A 159 27.40 -9.48 3.82
C ASP A 159 26.48 -10.06 2.73
N GLU A 160 25.75 -11.14 3.04
CA GLU A 160 24.82 -11.82 2.11
C GLU A 160 23.66 -10.93 1.63
N THR A 161 23.41 -9.81 2.31
CA THR A 161 22.41 -8.79 1.95
C THR A 161 23.03 -7.58 1.24
N GLY A 162 24.34 -7.63 0.92
CA GLY A 162 25.07 -6.57 0.22
C GLY A 162 25.46 -5.42 1.13
N ASN A 163 25.28 -5.55 2.45
CA ASN A 163 25.49 -4.47 3.41
C ASN A 163 26.91 -4.46 3.96
N PHE A 164 27.44 -3.26 4.21
CA PHE A 164 28.71 -3.08 4.90
C PHE A 164 28.60 -2.03 6.01
N THR A 165 29.49 -2.13 7.00
CA THR A 165 29.65 -1.14 8.07
C THR A 165 31.13 -0.92 8.36
N ILE A 166 31.53 0.34 8.52
CA ILE A 166 32.89 0.77 8.88
C ILE A 166 32.78 1.63 10.14
N GLU A 167 33.41 1.18 11.21
CA GLU A 167 33.38 1.83 12.51
C GLU A 167 34.47 2.90 12.66
N ASN A 168 34.21 3.91 13.50
CA ASN A 168 35.19 4.92 13.92
C ASN A 168 35.83 5.73 12.77
N VAL A 169 35.09 6.01 11.71
CA VAL A 169 35.52 6.85 10.58
C VAL A 169 35.53 8.32 11.03
N THR A 170 36.59 9.07 10.74
CA THR A 170 36.58 10.52 11.02
C THR A 170 35.60 11.22 10.07
N VAL A 171 34.87 12.23 10.52
CA VAL A 171 34.13 13.10 9.57
C VAL A 171 35.13 13.72 8.57
N GLY A 172 34.75 13.81 7.30
CA GLY A 172 35.66 14.16 6.22
C GLY A 172 35.20 13.73 4.84
N ASN A 173 36.06 13.99 3.86
CA ASN A 173 35.84 13.64 2.46
C ASN A 173 36.64 12.38 2.11
N TYR A 174 36.00 11.41 1.47
CA TYR A 174 36.59 10.11 1.19
C TYR A 174 36.33 9.66 -0.25
N TRP A 175 37.24 8.87 -0.78
CA TRP A 175 36.95 7.95 -1.88
C TRP A 175 36.42 6.64 -1.30
N LEU A 176 35.25 6.22 -1.76
CA LEU A 176 34.72 4.88 -1.57
C LEU A 176 34.96 4.06 -2.83
N ILE A 177 35.66 2.93 -2.69
CA ILE A 177 35.98 2.02 -3.78
C ILE A 177 35.39 0.66 -3.47
N ALA A 178 34.55 0.14 -4.37
CA ALA A 178 33.95 -1.19 -4.27
C ALA A 178 34.56 -2.13 -5.31
N GLU A 179 35.25 -3.18 -4.85
CA GLU A 179 35.92 -4.18 -5.68
C GLU A 179 35.35 -5.58 -5.44
N LYS A 180 34.90 -6.22 -6.52
CA LYS A 180 34.48 -7.63 -6.56
C LYS A 180 35.01 -8.28 -7.83
N ASP A 181 35.48 -9.52 -7.71
CA ASP A 181 35.98 -10.26 -8.88
C ASP A 181 34.85 -10.55 -9.86
N GLY A 182 35.12 -10.41 -11.17
CA GLY A 182 34.09 -10.53 -12.22
C GLY A 182 33.29 -9.25 -12.50
N TYR A 183 33.50 -8.17 -11.74
CA TYR A 183 32.77 -6.90 -11.89
C TYR A 183 33.71 -5.73 -12.14
N LYS A 184 33.19 -4.71 -12.83
CA LYS A 184 33.84 -3.42 -12.98
C LYS A 184 33.77 -2.67 -11.65
N THR A 185 34.94 -2.25 -11.15
CA THR A 185 35.06 -1.48 -9.90
C THR A 185 34.28 -0.17 -9.95
N ASN A 186 33.56 0.12 -8.86
CA ASN A 186 32.93 1.42 -8.63
C ASN A 186 33.85 2.30 -7.76
N VAL A 187 33.99 3.56 -8.13
CA VAL A 187 34.74 4.58 -7.40
C VAL A 187 33.83 5.80 -7.27
N LYS A 188 33.56 6.23 -6.03
CA LYS A 188 32.76 7.44 -5.76
C LYS A 188 33.30 8.25 -4.60
N ASN A 189 32.88 9.52 -4.52
CA ASN A 189 33.18 10.36 -3.38
C ASN A 189 32.11 10.20 -2.30
N VAL A 190 32.52 10.29 -1.04
CA VAL A 190 31.66 10.29 0.14
C VAL A 190 32.04 11.49 0.99
N VAL A 191 31.06 12.35 1.26
CA VAL A 191 31.24 13.58 2.04
C VAL A 191 30.51 13.41 3.36
N ILE A 192 31.26 13.21 4.43
CA ILE A 192 30.75 13.03 5.79
C ILE A 192 30.95 14.35 6.52
N THR A 193 29.87 15.08 6.78
CA THR A 193 29.95 16.39 7.43
C THR A 193 29.77 16.28 8.94
N SER A 194 30.08 17.35 9.68
CA SER A 194 29.99 17.35 11.14
C SER A 194 28.57 17.19 11.68
N ASN A 195 27.54 17.50 10.89
CA ASN A 195 26.15 17.30 11.31
C ASN A 195 25.77 15.81 11.38
N GLN A 196 26.43 14.91 10.63
CA GLN A 196 26.14 13.47 10.57
C GLN A 196 26.85 12.64 11.66
N ALA A 197 27.09 13.23 12.84
CA ALA A 197 27.90 12.63 13.91
C ALA A 197 27.42 11.23 14.36
N ASP A 198 26.10 11.04 14.40
CA ASP A 198 25.47 9.86 15.01
C ASP A 198 25.39 8.66 14.05
N GLY A 199 25.66 8.88 12.76
CA GLY A 199 25.70 7.84 11.74
C GLY A 199 25.63 8.40 10.32
N TYR A 200 26.38 7.80 9.40
CA TYR A 200 26.34 8.14 7.99
C TYR A 200 25.96 6.92 7.16
N VAL A 201 24.92 7.05 6.35
CA VAL A 201 24.51 6.02 5.38
C VAL A 201 24.89 6.50 3.99
N CYS A 202 25.79 5.78 3.34
CA CYS A 202 26.10 5.97 1.93
C CYS A 202 24.88 5.59 1.09
N GLY A 203 24.53 6.40 0.10
CA GLY A 203 23.62 5.97 -0.97
C GLY A 203 24.12 4.68 -1.65
N THR A 204 23.21 3.94 -2.28
CA THR A 204 23.47 2.65 -2.91
C THR A 204 24.69 2.69 -3.83
N THR A 205 25.52 1.65 -3.78
CA THR A 205 26.66 1.48 -4.68
C THR A 205 26.31 0.41 -5.70
N ILE A 206 26.54 0.70 -6.99
CA ILE A 206 26.17 -0.22 -8.08
C ILE A 206 27.45 -0.75 -8.75
N LEU A 207 27.56 -2.08 -8.84
CA LEU A 207 28.57 -2.79 -9.63
C LEU A 207 27.95 -3.31 -10.92
N LEU A 208 28.73 -3.30 -12.01
CA LEU A 208 28.33 -3.92 -13.27
C LEU A 208 29.23 -5.13 -13.52
N SER A 209 28.65 -6.26 -13.92
CA SER A 209 29.45 -7.40 -14.36
C SER A 209 30.37 -6.99 -15.51
N ASN A 210 31.51 -7.67 -15.66
CA ASN A 210 32.44 -7.41 -16.77
C ASN A 210 31.77 -7.58 -18.14
N GLU A 211 30.73 -8.41 -18.23
CA GLU A 211 29.94 -8.60 -19.44
C GLU A 211 29.12 -7.35 -19.75
N ILE A 212 28.34 -6.84 -18.79
CA ILE A 212 27.58 -5.58 -18.95
C ILE A 212 28.51 -4.41 -19.24
N ALA A 213 29.60 -4.30 -18.50
CA ALA A 213 30.58 -3.24 -18.67
C ALA A 213 31.26 -3.24 -20.06
N ALA A 214 31.17 -4.35 -20.80
CA ALA A 214 31.72 -4.51 -22.14
C ALA A 214 30.69 -4.25 -23.25
N CYS A 215 29.42 -3.97 -22.93
CA CYS A 215 28.40 -3.60 -23.90
C CYS A 215 28.85 -2.38 -24.74
N ASP A 216 28.40 -2.37 -26.00
CA ASP A 216 28.65 -1.25 -26.90
C ASP A 216 28.09 0.07 -26.34
N PRO A 217 28.69 1.22 -26.67
CA PRO A 217 28.15 2.50 -26.26
C PRO A 217 26.71 2.69 -26.74
N ALA A 218 25.86 3.17 -25.84
CA ALA A 218 24.50 3.54 -26.17
C ALA A 218 24.52 4.68 -27.20
N PRO A 219 23.83 4.55 -28.35
CA PRO A 219 23.79 5.59 -29.37
C PRO A 219 23.13 6.87 -28.83
N SER A 220 22.12 6.71 -27.97
CA SER A 220 21.42 7.80 -27.30
C SER A 220 20.94 7.38 -25.93
N VAL A 221 21.06 8.28 -24.96
CA VAL A 221 20.55 8.20 -23.58
C VAL A 221 19.74 9.46 -23.35
N THR A 222 18.43 9.31 -23.15
CA THR A 222 17.46 10.42 -23.08
C THR A 222 16.70 10.35 -21.75
N GLY A 223 16.48 11.51 -21.11
CA GLY A 223 15.66 11.61 -19.90
C GLY A 223 14.88 12.91 -19.86
N VAL A 224 13.96 13.02 -18.89
CA VAL A 224 13.12 14.22 -18.69
C VAL A 224 13.41 14.81 -17.32
N VAL A 225 13.43 16.15 -17.25
CA VAL A 225 13.46 16.87 -15.99
C VAL A 225 12.06 17.41 -15.68
N ARG A 226 11.54 17.09 -14.49
CA ARG A 226 10.20 17.48 -14.03
C ARG A 226 10.25 18.33 -12.77
N ILE A 227 9.24 19.15 -12.60
CA ILE A 227 8.99 19.93 -11.39
C ILE A 227 8.34 19.00 -10.36
N GLY A 228 8.93 18.85 -9.18
CA GLY A 228 8.44 17.95 -8.14
C GLY A 228 6.98 18.22 -7.75
N LEU A 229 6.63 19.49 -7.53
CA LEU A 229 5.29 19.87 -7.06
C LEU A 229 4.17 19.61 -8.07
N THR A 230 4.46 19.59 -9.38
CA THR A 230 3.41 19.59 -10.43
C THR A 230 3.52 18.44 -11.42
N ALA A 231 4.59 17.64 -11.35
CA ALA A 231 5.00 16.64 -12.34
C ALA A 231 5.14 17.17 -13.79
N GLN A 232 5.03 18.49 -14.00
CA GLN A 232 5.18 19.09 -15.31
C GLN A 232 6.66 19.13 -15.72
N PRO A 233 6.98 18.96 -17.02
CA PRO A 233 8.34 19.14 -17.48
C PRO A 233 8.83 20.57 -17.24
N VAL A 234 10.12 20.71 -16.91
CA VAL A 234 10.73 22.04 -16.81
C VAL A 234 10.85 22.72 -18.17
N SER A 235 10.92 24.05 -18.17
CA SER A 235 11.22 24.82 -19.38
C SER A 235 12.60 24.50 -19.96
N ALA A 236 12.83 24.89 -21.22
CA ALA A 236 14.13 24.77 -21.87
C ALA A 236 15.25 25.53 -21.14
N GLY A 237 16.49 25.02 -21.26
CA GLY A 237 17.71 25.71 -20.87
C GLY A 237 18.30 25.33 -19.50
N PHE A 238 17.75 24.33 -18.80
CA PHE A 238 18.43 23.75 -17.65
C PHE A 238 19.69 23.04 -18.13
N GLN A 239 20.80 23.21 -17.42
CA GLN A 239 22.04 22.52 -17.74
C GLN A 239 22.00 21.13 -17.11
N VAL A 240 22.27 20.10 -17.91
CA VAL A 240 22.31 18.70 -17.45
C VAL A 240 23.71 18.16 -17.66
N LYS A 241 24.33 17.66 -16.59
CA LYS A 241 25.69 17.12 -16.59
C LYS A 241 25.64 15.61 -16.34
N LEU A 242 26.25 14.84 -17.25
CA LEU A 242 26.50 13.43 -17.04
C LEU A 242 27.87 13.25 -16.39
N ARG A 243 27.93 12.60 -15.24
CA ARG A 243 29.15 12.39 -14.46
C ARG A 243 29.38 10.90 -14.24
N LYS A 244 30.64 10.46 -14.27
CA LYS A 244 31.00 9.05 -14.09
C LYS A 244 30.94 8.65 -12.61
N GLY A 245 30.35 7.49 -12.33
CA GLY A 245 30.17 6.95 -10.98
C GLY A 245 28.86 7.44 -10.34
N ALA A 246 28.32 6.62 -9.43
CA ALA A 246 27.12 6.92 -8.65
C ALA A 246 27.41 7.97 -7.56
N GLY A 247 26.46 8.87 -7.29
CA GLY A 247 26.54 9.99 -6.37
C GLY A 247 27.62 11.03 -6.69
N ASN A 248 28.20 11.02 -7.90
CA ASN A 248 29.31 11.90 -8.22
C ASN A 248 28.82 13.25 -8.76
N VAL A 249 28.94 14.29 -7.95
CA VAL A 249 28.69 15.69 -8.34
C VAL A 249 29.98 16.53 -8.41
N LEU A 250 31.14 15.89 -8.30
CA LEU A 250 32.45 16.55 -8.22
C LEU A 250 33.19 16.54 -9.57
N GLY A 251 34.13 17.47 -9.72
CA GLY A 251 35.03 17.55 -10.87
C GLY A 251 34.36 17.98 -12.19
N GLU A 252 34.99 17.67 -13.32
CA GLU A 252 34.46 17.97 -14.65
C GLU A 252 33.36 16.99 -15.08
N ALA A 253 32.38 17.49 -15.82
CA ALA A 253 31.34 16.64 -16.41
C ALA A 253 31.92 15.76 -17.53
N PHE A 254 31.46 14.52 -17.64
CA PHE A 254 31.82 13.64 -18.75
C PHE A 254 31.14 14.09 -20.06
N LYS A 255 29.87 14.47 -19.98
CA LYS A 255 29.10 15.10 -21.05
C LYS A 255 28.16 16.16 -20.47
N THR A 256 27.74 17.11 -21.30
CA THR A 256 26.76 18.14 -20.94
C THR A 256 25.67 18.24 -22.00
N ALA A 257 24.45 18.58 -21.57
CA ALA A 257 23.28 18.79 -22.41
C ALA A 257 22.45 19.95 -21.83
N GLN A 258 21.42 20.37 -22.55
CA GLN A 258 20.39 21.27 -22.04
C GLN A 258 19.01 20.69 -22.28
N THR A 259 18.06 21.01 -21.39
CA THR A 259 16.66 20.65 -21.59
C THR A 259 16.06 21.42 -22.77
N ASN A 260 15.19 20.77 -23.52
CA ASN A 260 14.34 21.41 -24.52
C ASN A 260 13.01 21.90 -23.89
N GLU A 261 12.06 22.37 -24.71
CA GLU A 261 10.76 22.89 -24.25
C GLU A 261 9.88 21.85 -23.52
N GLY A 262 10.13 20.55 -23.73
CA GLY A 262 9.46 19.46 -23.03
C GLY A 262 10.28 18.89 -21.87
N GLY A 263 11.27 19.62 -21.35
CA GLY A 263 12.14 19.16 -20.26
C GLY A 263 13.09 18.03 -20.65
N ILE A 264 13.16 17.64 -21.92
CA ILE A 264 13.93 16.49 -22.38
C ILE A 264 15.40 16.88 -22.60
N TYR A 265 16.33 16.06 -22.13
CA TYR A 265 17.76 16.15 -22.43
C TYR A 265 18.27 14.84 -23.07
N GLN A 266 19.38 14.92 -23.80
CA GLN A 266 19.95 13.76 -24.48
C GLN A 266 21.49 13.78 -24.46
N PHE A 267 22.09 12.61 -24.24
CA PHE A 267 23.51 12.34 -24.43
C PHE A 267 23.68 11.27 -25.51
N THR A 268 24.64 11.44 -26.42
CA THR A 268 24.97 10.42 -27.44
C THR A 268 26.26 9.70 -27.10
N ASP A 269 26.44 8.49 -27.63
CA ASP A 269 27.68 7.70 -27.51
C ASP A 269 28.14 7.55 -26.05
N VAL A 270 27.25 7.03 -25.20
CA VAL A 270 27.52 6.83 -23.76
C VAL A 270 27.95 5.38 -23.53
N PRO A 271 29.22 5.12 -23.15
CA PRO A 271 29.67 3.77 -22.85
C PRO A 271 28.89 3.14 -21.69
N ALA A 272 28.82 1.81 -21.66
CA ALA A 272 28.23 1.11 -20.53
C ALA A 272 28.93 1.50 -19.20
N GLY A 273 28.12 1.77 -18.18
CA GLY A 273 28.63 2.32 -16.94
C GLY A 273 27.54 2.84 -16.00
N VAL A 274 27.98 3.14 -14.77
CA VAL A 274 27.18 3.83 -13.76
C VAL A 274 27.52 5.32 -13.81
N TYR A 275 26.49 6.16 -13.83
CA TYR A 275 26.63 7.60 -13.95
C TYR A 275 25.70 8.33 -12.98
N THR A 276 26.03 9.57 -12.66
CA THR A 276 25.12 10.53 -12.03
C THR A 276 24.72 11.57 -13.07
N VAL A 277 23.42 11.81 -13.20
CA VAL A 277 22.87 12.96 -13.92
C VAL A 277 22.66 14.08 -12.91
N GLU A 278 23.35 15.20 -13.08
CA GLU A 278 23.18 16.41 -12.27
C GLU A 278 22.47 17.49 -13.09
N VAL A 279 21.37 18.02 -12.56
CA VAL A 279 20.55 19.05 -13.18
C VAL A 279 20.74 20.38 -12.44
N LEU A 280 21.04 21.44 -13.19
CA LEU A 280 21.32 22.77 -12.67
C LEU A 280 20.47 23.83 -13.39
N ASP A 281 19.73 24.64 -12.62
CA ASP A 281 19.05 25.82 -13.15
C ASP A 281 20.00 27.03 -13.25
N LEU A 282 20.75 27.08 -14.35
CA LEU A 282 21.68 28.18 -14.69
C LEU A 282 21.12 29.11 -15.78
N ARG A 283 19.80 29.13 -15.96
CA ARG A 283 19.14 30.03 -16.92
C ARG A 283 19.44 31.50 -16.54
N GLN A 284 19.75 32.30 -17.56
CA GLN A 284 20.16 33.70 -17.41
C GLN A 284 19.11 34.64 -18.02
N ASN A 285 19.11 35.91 -17.62
CA ASN A 285 18.21 36.96 -18.13
C ASN A 285 16.71 36.64 -17.95
N LEU A 286 16.37 35.91 -16.90
CA LEU A 286 14.98 35.63 -16.52
C LEU A 286 14.31 36.87 -15.92
N SER A 287 12.97 36.92 -15.93
CA SER A 287 12.23 37.95 -15.19
C SER A 287 12.43 37.77 -13.68
N GLU A 288 12.22 38.85 -12.91
CA GLU A 288 12.30 38.80 -11.44
C GLU A 288 11.27 37.83 -10.82
N THR A 289 10.23 37.48 -11.55
CA THR A 289 9.17 36.54 -11.14
C THR A 289 9.36 35.13 -11.67
N ALA A 290 10.48 34.85 -12.35
CA ALA A 290 10.72 33.52 -12.89
C ALA A 290 11.11 32.55 -11.77
N GLU A 291 10.40 31.42 -11.71
CA GLU A 291 10.71 30.34 -10.79
C GLU A 291 12.13 29.82 -11.02
N ARG A 292 12.82 29.56 -9.91
CA ARG A 292 14.17 29.01 -9.87
C ARG A 292 14.14 27.69 -9.16
N TYR A 293 15.04 26.78 -9.51
CA TYR A 293 15.01 25.42 -8.96
C TYR A 293 16.35 25.03 -8.35
N ASN A 294 16.28 24.23 -7.29
CA ASN A 294 17.45 23.68 -6.63
C ASN A 294 18.13 22.63 -7.52
N ALA A 295 19.43 22.44 -7.29
CA ALA A 295 20.17 21.42 -8.00
C ALA A 295 19.64 20.04 -7.58
N SER A 296 19.49 19.14 -8.54
CA SER A 296 19.09 17.76 -8.28
C SER A 296 20.02 16.79 -8.97
N SER A 297 20.05 15.56 -8.48
CA SER A 297 20.84 14.50 -9.06
C SER A 297 20.20 13.14 -8.88
N ILE A 298 20.36 12.30 -9.89
CA ILE A 298 19.93 10.90 -9.91
C ILE A 298 21.02 10.01 -10.49
N ASP A 299 21.14 8.80 -9.95
CA ASP A 299 22.06 7.80 -10.45
C ASP A 299 21.37 6.94 -11.53
N ILE A 300 22.11 6.65 -12.60
CA ILE A 300 21.62 5.87 -13.73
C ILE A 300 22.63 4.77 -14.10
N VAL A 301 22.12 3.67 -14.62
CA VAL A 301 22.91 2.61 -15.25
C VAL A 301 22.66 2.64 -16.74
N VAL A 302 23.74 2.68 -17.53
CA VAL A 302 23.68 2.60 -18.99
C VAL A 302 24.28 1.26 -19.40
N ALA A 303 23.54 0.45 -20.14
CA ALA A 303 24.03 -0.79 -20.73
C ALA A 303 23.22 -1.13 -21.99
N TYR A 304 23.67 -0.69 -23.17
CA TYR A 304 22.91 -0.93 -24.40
C TYR A 304 23.01 -2.39 -24.87
N PRO A 305 21.90 -3.02 -25.32
CA PRO A 305 20.53 -2.50 -25.41
C PRO A 305 19.67 -2.71 -24.15
N TYR A 306 20.19 -3.36 -23.11
CA TYR A 306 19.45 -3.86 -21.95
C TYR A 306 18.91 -2.77 -20.99
N LEU A 307 19.70 -1.73 -20.69
CA LEU A 307 19.38 -0.65 -19.75
C LEU A 307 19.53 0.69 -20.48
N THR A 308 18.42 1.13 -21.11
CA THR A 308 18.36 2.36 -21.91
C THR A 308 17.27 3.33 -21.47
N GLN A 309 16.30 2.86 -20.68
CA GLN A 309 15.31 3.69 -20.01
C GLN A 309 15.93 4.35 -18.79
N LEU A 310 15.72 5.66 -18.66
CA LEU A 310 16.21 6.44 -17.53
C LEU A 310 15.04 6.86 -16.64
N PRO A 311 15.22 6.89 -15.31
CA PRO A 311 14.27 7.54 -14.44
C PRO A 311 14.22 9.05 -14.73
N ASP A 312 13.08 9.67 -14.46
CA ASP A 312 12.94 11.11 -14.56
C ASP A 312 13.74 11.80 -13.44
N CYS A 313 14.30 12.98 -13.74
CA CYS A 313 14.97 13.78 -12.73
C CYS A 313 14.01 14.84 -12.20
N VAL A 314 13.73 14.79 -10.90
CA VAL A 314 12.86 15.74 -10.23
C VAL A 314 13.67 16.91 -9.70
N VAL A 315 13.22 18.14 -9.96
CA VAL A 315 13.77 19.37 -9.38
C VAL A 315 12.72 20.11 -8.55
N ASP A 316 13.16 20.64 -7.43
CA ASP A 316 12.34 21.38 -6.48
C ASP A 316 12.54 22.88 -6.61
N GLU A 317 11.47 23.65 -6.46
CA GLU A 317 11.52 25.11 -6.52
C GLU A 317 12.39 25.67 -5.38
N LYS A 318 13.14 26.73 -5.66
CA LYS A 318 13.88 27.50 -4.67
C LYS A 318 12.92 28.36 -3.88
N MET A 319 12.50 27.84 -2.73
CA MET A 319 11.64 28.54 -1.79
C MET A 319 12.42 29.52 -0.88
N GLU A 320 13.19 30.45 -1.46
CA GLU A 320 13.91 31.48 -0.71
C GLU A 320 12.99 32.68 -0.39
N THR A 321 12.94 33.14 0.86
CA THR A 321 12.33 34.45 1.17
C THR A 321 13.32 35.59 0.90
N ILE A 322 12.82 36.83 0.86
CA ILE A 322 13.64 38.04 0.66
C ILE A 322 14.73 38.23 1.73
N THR A 323 14.61 37.55 2.86
CA THR A 323 15.56 37.58 3.99
C THR A 323 16.70 36.56 3.85
N GLY A 324 16.64 35.67 2.86
CA GLY A 324 17.56 34.54 2.70
C GLY A 324 17.24 33.34 3.59
N GLN A 325 16.27 33.44 4.50
CA GLN A 325 15.64 32.29 5.14
C GLN A 325 14.66 31.66 4.14
N GLY A 326 14.74 30.37 3.89
CA GLY A 326 13.82 29.68 2.96
C GLY A 326 12.78 28.84 3.69
N GLN A 327 11.72 28.45 3.00
CA GLN A 327 10.81 27.40 3.47
C GLN A 327 11.58 26.08 3.56
N VAL A 328 11.08 25.17 4.41
CA VAL A 328 11.65 23.83 4.55
C VAL A 328 10.80 22.86 3.77
N GLN A 329 11.41 22.12 2.85
CA GLN A 329 10.75 21.07 2.10
C GLN A 329 11.49 19.75 2.29
N PHE A 330 10.73 18.69 2.52
CA PHE A 330 11.18 17.32 2.57
C PHE A 330 10.68 16.59 1.32
N THR A 331 11.61 16.16 0.48
CA THR A 331 11.33 15.39 -0.74
C THR A 331 11.72 13.94 -0.50
N LEU A 332 10.73 13.06 -0.43
CA LEU A 332 10.88 11.61 -0.27
C LEU A 332 10.83 10.94 -1.64
N THR A 333 11.78 10.05 -1.92
CA THR A 333 11.78 9.17 -3.10
C THR A 333 12.22 7.77 -2.66
N TRP A 334 11.71 6.74 -3.32
CA TRP A 334 12.11 5.34 -3.05
C TRP A 334 12.26 4.53 -4.34
N GLY A 335 12.47 3.22 -4.19
CA GLY A 335 12.73 2.31 -5.30
C GLY A 335 11.48 1.96 -6.10
N THR A 336 11.73 1.35 -7.26
CA THR A 336 10.70 0.83 -8.17
C THR A 336 10.21 -0.54 -7.71
N GLU A 337 9.06 -1.00 -8.21
CA GLU A 337 8.60 -2.39 -8.03
C GLU A 337 9.68 -3.40 -8.43
N ALA A 338 10.31 -3.20 -9.60
CA ALA A 338 11.39 -4.05 -10.10
C ALA A 338 12.64 -4.08 -9.20
N SER A 339 12.82 -3.09 -8.34
CA SER A 339 13.90 -3.08 -7.33
C SER A 339 13.55 -3.87 -6.06
N GLY A 340 12.31 -4.36 -5.93
CA GLY A 340 11.79 -5.01 -4.73
C GLY A 340 11.50 -4.04 -3.59
N ALA A 341 11.21 -2.77 -3.92
CA ALA A 341 10.83 -1.76 -2.96
C ALA A 341 9.40 -2.01 -2.42
N SER A 342 9.08 -1.40 -1.29
CA SER A 342 7.69 -1.32 -0.81
C SER A 342 6.86 -0.46 -1.77
N SER A 343 5.60 -0.84 -1.99
CA SER A 343 4.67 -0.10 -2.85
C SER A 343 4.41 1.30 -2.31
N ASP A 344 4.11 1.41 -1.02
CA ASP A 344 3.64 2.66 -0.41
C ASP A 344 4.45 2.98 0.85
N ILE A 345 5.06 4.16 0.85
CA ILE A 345 5.96 4.68 1.88
C ILE A 345 5.60 6.13 2.15
N ASP A 346 4.98 6.37 3.31
CA ASP A 346 4.44 7.66 3.71
C ASP A 346 5.47 8.56 4.42
N SER A 347 5.37 9.86 4.18
CA SER A 347 6.00 10.91 4.98
C SER A 347 5.11 11.44 6.11
N HIS A 348 5.77 11.80 7.20
CA HIS A 348 5.15 12.23 8.44
C HIS A 348 5.87 13.42 9.04
N LEU A 349 5.17 14.53 9.20
CA LEU A 349 5.68 15.73 9.85
C LEU A 349 4.89 16.05 11.12
N VAL A 350 5.56 15.97 12.26
CA VAL A 350 5.01 16.40 13.55
C VAL A 350 5.69 17.69 13.98
N GLY A 351 4.90 18.70 14.36
CA GLY A 351 5.44 20.00 14.74
C GLY A 351 4.55 20.79 15.69
N PRO A 352 5.07 21.88 16.28
CA PRO A 352 4.34 22.68 17.26
C PRO A 352 3.15 23.43 16.64
N ARG A 353 1.99 23.41 17.31
CA ARG A 353 0.84 24.23 16.90
C ARG A 353 1.06 25.70 17.26
N ALA A 354 0.63 26.59 16.37
CA ALA A 354 0.74 28.04 16.53
C ALA A 354 -0.19 28.62 17.63
N ASP A 355 -1.23 27.90 18.03
CA ASP A 355 -2.08 28.24 19.19
C ASP A 355 -1.45 27.87 20.54
N GLY A 356 -0.36 27.09 20.52
CA GLY A 356 0.34 26.58 21.70
C GLY A 356 -0.31 25.36 22.35
N ASP A 357 -1.34 24.76 21.74
CA ASP A 357 -2.04 23.59 22.28
C ASP A 357 -1.49 22.28 21.71
N GLY A 358 -0.25 21.95 22.07
CA GLY A 358 0.41 20.71 21.66
C GLY A 358 0.96 20.77 20.22
N GLU A 359 0.79 19.67 19.49
CA GLU A 359 1.43 19.44 18.20
C GLU A 359 0.41 19.13 17.09
N PHE A 360 0.77 19.49 15.87
CA PHE A 360 0.08 19.05 14.66
C PHE A 360 0.83 17.85 14.08
N HIS A 361 0.12 17.06 13.28
CA HIS A 361 0.68 15.96 12.52
C HIS A 361 0.17 16.07 11.07
N VAL A 362 1.09 16.27 10.13
CA VAL A 362 0.82 16.26 8.69
C VAL A 362 1.27 14.92 8.13
N TYR A 363 0.34 14.20 7.50
CA TYR A 363 0.51 12.90 6.84
C TYR A 363 -0.68 12.64 5.90
N TYR A 364 -0.75 11.50 5.19
CA TYR A 364 -1.81 11.23 4.21
C TYR A 364 -3.25 11.41 4.77
N GLY A 365 -3.47 11.10 6.06
CA GLY A 365 -4.79 11.19 6.71
C GLY A 365 -5.17 12.60 7.20
N ASP A 366 -4.19 13.46 7.48
CA ASP A 366 -4.37 14.87 7.81
C ASP A 366 -3.34 15.73 7.05
N ARG A 367 -3.62 15.92 5.76
CA ARG A 367 -2.62 16.45 4.81
C ARG A 367 -2.22 17.89 5.04
N ASN A 368 -2.91 18.67 5.88
CA ASN A 368 -2.69 20.11 5.96
C ASN A 368 -2.86 20.65 7.39
N TYR A 369 -1.91 21.48 7.81
CA TYR A 369 -2.06 22.31 9.01
C TYR A 369 -2.23 23.79 8.65
N TYR A 370 -3.35 24.37 9.12
CA TYR A 370 -3.67 25.80 8.97
C TYR A 370 -3.78 26.49 10.33
N TYR A 371 -3.37 27.75 10.39
CA TYR A 371 -3.61 28.62 11.55
C TYR A 371 -4.11 29.99 11.10
N ASN A 372 -5.22 30.46 11.66
CA ASN A 372 -5.87 31.74 11.31
C ASN A 372 -6.10 31.93 9.79
N GLY A 373 -6.40 30.85 9.07
CA GLY A 373 -6.64 30.87 7.63
C GLY A 373 -5.37 30.89 6.76
N GLU A 374 -4.19 30.79 7.36
CA GLU A 374 -2.91 30.69 6.66
C GLU A 374 -2.41 29.25 6.66
N LYS A 375 -1.93 28.75 5.52
CA LYS A 375 -1.31 27.43 5.41
C LYS A 375 0.05 27.46 6.09
N MET A 376 0.25 26.58 7.07
CA MET A 376 1.47 26.50 7.88
C MET A 376 2.38 25.39 7.38
N ALA A 377 1.83 24.19 7.18
CA ALA A 377 2.52 23.04 6.63
C ALA A 377 1.52 22.09 5.93
N ASP A 378 1.98 21.29 4.97
CA ASP A 378 1.16 20.25 4.33
C ASP A 378 2.00 19.14 3.66
N LEU A 379 1.29 18.10 3.25
CA LEU A 379 1.71 17.06 2.31
C LEU A 379 1.20 17.48 0.92
N ASP A 380 2.04 18.25 0.22
CA ASP A 380 1.76 18.87 -1.07
C ASP A 380 1.60 17.85 -2.20
N VAL A 381 2.45 16.82 -2.20
CA VAL A 381 2.42 15.70 -3.14
C VAL A 381 2.47 14.43 -2.32
N ASP A 382 1.52 13.55 -2.63
CA ASP A 382 1.23 12.31 -1.94
C ASP A 382 1.19 11.25 -3.04
N ASP A 383 2.23 10.43 -3.10
CA ASP A 383 2.41 9.39 -4.10
C ASP A 383 2.22 8.05 -3.43
N VAL A 384 1.31 7.24 -3.97
CA VAL A 384 0.86 6.00 -3.32
C VAL A 384 1.47 4.75 -3.96
N ASP A 385 2.23 4.89 -5.06
CA ASP A 385 2.63 3.76 -5.92
C ASP A 385 4.10 3.84 -6.40
N TYR A 386 5.03 3.34 -5.59
CA TYR A 386 6.47 3.22 -5.87
C TYR A 386 7.16 4.55 -6.24
N GLU A 387 8.49 4.60 -6.17
CA GLU A 387 9.34 5.69 -6.70
C GLU A 387 9.22 7.09 -6.02
N GLY A 388 8.04 7.49 -5.56
CA GLY A 388 7.70 8.85 -5.20
C GLY A 388 7.73 9.80 -6.43
N PRO A 389 7.80 11.12 -6.21
CA PRO A 389 8.15 11.77 -4.95
C PRO A 389 6.94 12.10 -4.07
N GLU A 390 7.14 12.03 -2.75
CA GLU A 390 6.29 12.78 -1.81
C GLU A 390 6.95 14.08 -1.38
N HIS A 391 6.14 15.13 -1.21
CA HIS A 391 6.58 16.44 -0.74
C HIS A 391 5.84 16.86 0.51
N THR A 392 6.58 17.03 1.60
CA THR A 392 6.07 17.66 2.82
C THR A 392 6.75 19.02 3.01
N THR A 393 5.99 20.10 3.14
CA THR A 393 6.52 21.47 3.18
C THR A 393 6.08 22.21 4.44
N ILE A 394 7.02 22.94 5.06
CA ILE A 394 6.76 23.95 6.10
C ILE A 394 6.80 25.33 5.44
N TYR A 395 5.61 25.90 5.21
CA TYR A 395 5.45 27.25 4.66
C TYR A 395 5.67 28.36 5.68
N LYS A 396 5.24 28.12 6.92
CA LYS A 396 5.34 29.05 8.04
C LYS A 396 5.71 28.30 9.32
N GLU A 397 6.69 28.86 10.01
CA GLU A 397 7.26 28.24 11.21
C GLU A 397 6.58 28.76 12.47
N THR A 398 6.40 27.85 13.42
CA THR A 398 6.13 28.09 14.83
C THR A 398 7.42 27.74 15.58
N ASP A 399 7.82 28.57 16.55
CA ASP A 399 9.03 28.33 17.34
C ASP A 399 8.99 26.96 18.02
N GLY A 400 9.93 26.07 17.69
CA GLY A 400 10.01 24.73 18.27
C GLY A 400 10.75 23.74 17.39
N VAL A 401 10.51 22.46 17.64
CA VAL A 401 11.15 21.35 16.92
C VAL A 401 10.12 20.64 16.08
N TYR A 402 10.41 20.50 14.79
CA TYR A 402 9.68 19.68 13.84
C TYR A 402 10.39 18.35 13.69
N ARG A 403 9.65 17.25 13.66
CA ARG A 403 10.18 15.89 13.59
C ARG A 403 9.64 15.23 12.34
N PHE A 404 10.55 14.71 11.51
CA PHE A 404 10.20 14.12 10.24
C PHE A 404 10.48 12.62 10.22
N TYR A 405 9.46 11.84 9.90
CA TYR A 405 9.49 10.39 9.86
C TYR A 405 9.04 9.88 8.49
N ILE A 406 9.47 8.66 8.18
CA ILE A 406 9.04 7.90 7.02
C ILE A 406 8.48 6.57 7.54
N HIS A 407 7.27 6.21 7.15
CA HIS A 407 6.60 4.98 7.59
C HIS A 407 6.30 4.09 6.40
N ASN A 408 6.56 2.78 6.53
CA ASN A 408 6.17 1.84 5.49
C ASN A 408 4.67 1.53 5.64
N PHE A 409 3.82 2.20 4.85
CA PHE A 409 2.38 2.01 4.90
C PHE A 409 1.96 0.60 4.51
N SER A 410 2.57 0.09 3.42
CA SER A 410 2.30 -1.26 2.89
C SER A 410 2.63 -2.37 3.89
N GLU A 411 3.54 -2.11 4.83
CA GLU A 411 3.88 -3.04 5.93
C GLU A 411 3.71 -2.39 7.31
N SER A 412 2.67 -1.56 7.47
CA SER A 412 2.41 -0.74 8.66
C SER A 412 2.32 -1.50 9.98
N ASN A 413 1.94 -2.78 9.95
CA ASN A 413 1.86 -3.64 11.13
C ASN A 413 2.96 -4.72 11.20
N THR A 414 3.94 -4.69 10.28
CA THR A 414 4.99 -5.70 10.20
C THR A 414 6.20 -5.30 11.04
N VAL A 415 6.39 -6.03 12.13
CA VAL A 415 7.58 -5.92 12.98
C VAL A 415 8.79 -6.54 12.27
N ASP A 416 9.95 -5.91 12.41
CA ASP A 416 11.23 -6.32 11.84
C ASP A 416 11.21 -6.44 10.30
N SER A 417 10.39 -5.62 9.64
CA SER A 417 10.34 -5.49 8.17
C SER A 417 11.73 -5.19 7.60
N GLU A 418 12.08 -5.82 6.49
CA GLU A 418 13.32 -5.53 5.74
C GLU A 418 13.09 -4.50 4.63
N MET A 419 11.83 -4.09 4.40
CA MET A 419 11.46 -3.35 3.19
C MET A 419 11.96 -1.91 3.20
N LEU A 420 12.00 -1.23 4.35
CA LEU A 420 12.61 0.11 4.40
C LEU A 420 14.08 0.10 3.94
N GLY A 421 14.83 -0.93 4.34
CA GLY A 421 16.22 -1.12 3.94
C GLY A 421 16.43 -1.52 2.47
N LYS A 422 15.44 -2.17 1.85
CA LYS A 422 15.46 -2.58 0.43
C LYS A 422 14.97 -1.50 -0.51
N SER A 423 14.10 -0.60 -0.04
CA SER A 423 13.40 0.38 -0.87
C SER A 423 14.28 1.56 -1.31
N SER A 424 15.59 1.56 -1.07
CA SER A 424 16.52 2.64 -1.48
C SER A 424 16.03 4.05 -1.11
N ILE A 425 15.33 4.16 0.02
CA ILE A 425 14.63 5.39 0.42
C ILE A 425 15.62 6.52 0.61
N ARG A 426 15.29 7.66 0.02
CA ARG A 426 16.06 8.90 0.07
C ARG A 426 15.15 10.04 0.47
N VAL A 427 15.58 10.81 1.47
CA VAL A 427 14.95 12.08 1.84
C VAL A 427 15.91 13.21 1.53
N THR A 428 15.46 14.16 0.71
CA THR A 428 16.17 15.40 0.42
C THR A 428 15.50 16.52 1.20
N VAL A 429 16.22 17.12 2.14
CA VAL A 429 15.76 18.28 2.91
C VAL A 429 16.32 19.54 2.27
N THR A 430 15.42 20.42 1.84
CA THR A 430 15.75 21.69 1.22
C THR A 430 15.35 22.83 2.16
N ILE A 431 16.30 23.73 2.44
CA ILE A 431 16.08 24.97 3.21
C ILE A 431 16.62 26.14 2.39
N GLY A 432 15.73 26.85 1.69
CA GLY A 432 16.12 27.88 0.73
C GLY A 432 16.97 27.33 -0.41
N SER A 433 18.26 27.68 -0.44
CA SER A 433 19.21 27.16 -1.44
C SER A 433 19.98 25.92 -0.97
N ASN A 434 19.92 25.59 0.32
CA ASN A 434 20.68 24.50 0.92
C ASN A 434 19.93 23.18 0.83
N THR A 435 20.68 22.12 0.57
CA THR A 435 20.14 20.78 0.39
C THR A 435 20.95 19.80 1.23
N ILE A 436 20.26 18.95 1.98
CA ILE A 436 20.84 17.86 2.77
C ILE A 436 20.15 16.57 2.34
N VAL A 437 20.92 15.51 2.09
CA VAL A 437 20.37 14.22 1.65
C VAL A 437 20.60 13.17 2.73
N TYR A 438 19.53 12.46 3.07
CA TYR A 438 19.54 11.30 3.95
C TYR A 438 19.16 10.04 3.17
N HIS A 439 19.84 8.94 3.47
CA HIS A 439 19.51 7.62 2.97
C HIS A 439 19.03 6.77 4.15
N CYS A 440 17.95 6.02 3.96
CA CYS A 440 17.44 5.14 5.01
C CYS A 440 18.50 4.11 5.40
N PRO A 441 18.77 3.92 6.71
CA PRO A 441 19.65 2.85 7.17
C PRO A 441 19.11 1.50 6.73
N ASN A 442 19.99 0.59 6.30
CA ASN A 442 19.60 -0.78 6.01
C ASN A 442 19.48 -1.59 7.32
N GLN A 443 18.38 -1.36 8.03
CA GLN A 443 18.04 -1.98 9.31
C GLN A 443 16.59 -2.46 9.25
N LYS A 444 16.28 -3.45 10.08
CA LYS A 444 14.91 -3.96 10.20
C LYS A 444 14.02 -2.98 10.95
N GLY A 445 12.80 -2.82 10.47
CA GLY A 445 11.76 -1.98 11.03
C GLY A 445 10.85 -1.39 9.96
N ASN A 446 9.75 -0.78 10.39
CA ASN A 446 8.74 -0.16 9.53
C ASN A 446 8.64 1.36 9.71
N LEU A 447 9.36 1.96 10.65
CA LEU A 447 9.42 3.41 10.85
C LEU A 447 10.86 3.91 10.83
N TRP A 448 11.14 4.92 10.01
CA TRP A 448 12.42 5.62 9.95
C TRP A 448 12.28 7.05 10.48
N TYR A 449 12.96 7.35 11.57
CA TYR A 449 13.10 8.71 12.08
C TYR A 449 14.27 9.40 11.39
N VAL A 450 13.97 10.31 10.46
CA VAL A 450 14.94 10.93 9.57
C VAL A 450 15.75 12.00 10.30
N CYS A 451 15.07 13.05 10.74
CA CYS A 451 15.71 14.22 11.35
C CYS A 451 14.73 15.08 12.14
N ASP A 452 15.30 15.98 12.94
CA ASP A 452 14.60 17.11 13.52
C ASP A 452 15.02 18.41 12.83
N TYR A 453 14.07 19.32 12.68
CA TYR A 453 14.31 20.70 12.30
C TYR A 453 13.98 21.62 13.47
N ASP A 454 14.98 22.35 13.98
CA ASP A 454 14.77 23.38 15.00
C ASP A 454 14.60 24.74 14.33
N SER A 455 13.36 25.27 14.33
CA SER A 455 13.03 26.54 13.69
C SER A 455 13.69 27.75 14.35
N ARG A 456 14.15 27.62 15.61
CA ARG A 456 14.77 28.71 16.37
C ARG A 456 16.23 28.94 15.96
N THR A 457 16.90 27.87 15.54
CA THR A 457 18.30 27.88 15.12
C THR A 457 18.46 27.65 13.61
N HIS A 458 17.39 27.27 12.91
CA HIS A 458 17.37 26.82 11.52
C HIS A 458 18.38 25.69 11.24
N THR A 459 18.51 24.77 12.18
CA THR A 459 19.44 23.64 12.09
C THR A 459 18.70 22.33 11.93
N ILE A 460 19.19 21.49 11.02
CA ILE A 460 18.77 20.09 10.94
C ILE A 460 19.64 19.25 11.87
N ILE A 461 18.99 18.48 12.73
CA ILE A 461 19.61 17.52 13.65
C ILE A 461 19.27 16.13 13.12
N PRO A 462 20.23 15.39 12.54
CA PRO A 462 19.94 14.07 12.01
C PRO A 462 19.63 13.08 13.13
N ARG A 463 18.67 12.20 12.86
CA ARG A 463 18.30 11.08 13.75
C ARG A 463 18.67 9.76 13.11
N ASN A 464 18.34 9.63 11.83
CA ASN A 464 18.69 8.52 10.95
C ASN A 464 18.60 7.12 11.59
N THR A 465 17.48 6.84 12.27
CA THR A 465 17.28 5.62 13.06
C THR A 465 16.00 4.91 12.61
N VAL A 466 16.10 3.59 12.38
CA VAL A 466 14.96 2.73 12.03
C VAL A 466 14.48 1.99 13.28
N SER A 467 13.17 1.85 13.42
CA SER A 467 12.51 1.18 14.54
C SER A 467 11.24 0.47 14.09
N ASN A 468 10.67 -0.34 14.98
CA ASN A 468 9.32 -0.88 14.84
C ASN A 468 8.30 0.08 15.43
N PHE A 469 7.20 0.29 14.71
CA PHE A 469 6.02 1.02 15.15
C PHE A 469 4.81 0.09 15.01
N ILE A 470 4.08 -0.07 16.11
CA ILE A 470 2.87 -0.89 16.17
C ILE A 470 1.80 0.01 16.78
N GLY A 471 1.09 0.73 15.92
CA GLY A 471 0.11 1.74 16.31
C GLY A 471 -0.65 2.24 15.09
N ASP A 472 -1.67 3.05 15.33
CA ASP A 472 -2.36 3.71 14.24
C ASP A 472 -1.44 4.80 13.67
N THR A 473 -1.39 4.95 12.36
CA THR A 473 -0.53 5.92 11.64
C THR A 473 -0.59 7.34 12.23
N GLU A 474 -1.76 7.78 12.71
CA GLU A 474 -1.97 9.08 13.35
C GLU A 474 -1.14 9.29 14.63
N ASP A 475 -0.67 8.21 15.26
CA ASP A 475 0.10 8.22 16.51
C ASP A 475 1.61 8.34 16.31
N ILE A 476 2.09 8.35 15.06
CA ILE A 476 3.51 8.55 14.78
C ILE A 476 3.96 9.91 15.34
N GLY A 477 5.07 9.89 16.07
CA GLY A 477 5.62 11.05 16.78
C GLY A 477 5.19 11.17 18.24
N LEU A 478 4.23 10.37 18.71
CA LEU A 478 3.97 10.23 20.15
C LEU A 478 5.11 9.49 20.85
N SER A 479 5.33 9.82 22.12
CA SER A 479 6.19 9.02 22.99
C SER A 479 5.56 7.66 23.32
N GLU A 480 6.38 6.69 23.71
CA GLU A 480 5.91 5.37 24.15
C GLU A 480 4.92 5.47 25.33
N GLU A 481 5.11 6.45 26.22
CA GLU A 481 4.20 6.70 27.34
C GLU A 481 2.82 7.20 26.86
N GLU A 482 2.80 8.11 25.89
CA GLU A 482 1.56 8.65 25.30
C GLU A 482 0.81 7.59 24.49
N LEU A 483 1.52 6.81 23.68
CA LEU A 483 0.94 5.72 22.89
C LEU A 483 0.31 4.66 23.81
N ASN A 484 1.03 4.26 24.86
CA ASN A 484 0.51 3.29 25.84
C ASN A 484 -0.73 3.80 26.57
N ALA A 485 -0.76 5.09 26.92
CA ALA A 485 -1.93 5.72 27.54
C ALA A 485 -3.13 5.73 26.59
N LYS A 486 -2.93 6.10 25.31
CA LYS A 486 -3.98 6.10 24.30
C LYS A 486 -4.53 4.70 24.06
N TYR A 487 -3.65 3.70 23.90
CA TYR A 487 -4.06 2.32 23.68
C TYR A 487 -4.82 1.74 24.88
N LEU A 488 -4.41 2.07 26.11
CA LEU A 488 -5.14 1.71 27.32
C LEU A 488 -6.58 2.24 27.33
N GLU A 489 -6.78 3.52 27.01
CA GLU A 489 -8.12 4.13 26.97
C GLU A 489 -9.01 3.54 25.86
N ARG A 490 -8.43 3.22 24.69
CA ARG A 490 -9.14 2.48 23.63
C ARG A 490 -9.63 1.12 24.14
N LYS A 491 -8.76 0.36 24.81
CA LYS A 491 -9.10 -0.96 25.36
C LYS A 491 -10.13 -0.88 26.48
N LYS A 492 -10.09 0.17 27.31
CA LYS A 492 -11.15 0.43 28.30
C LYS A 492 -12.50 0.66 27.63
N SER A 493 -12.52 1.41 26.53
CA SER A 493 -13.73 1.66 25.75
C SER A 493 -14.29 0.35 25.14
N GLU A 494 -13.43 -0.49 24.55
CA GLU A 494 -13.80 -1.84 24.07
C GLU A 494 -14.44 -2.68 25.19
N ALA A 495 -13.86 -2.65 26.40
CA ALA A 495 -14.39 -3.40 27.54
C ALA A 495 -15.78 -2.90 27.98
N LEU A 496 -16.01 -1.58 28.00
CA LEU A 496 -17.32 -1.01 28.33
C LEU A 496 -18.38 -1.35 27.27
N GLU A 497 -18.02 -1.35 26.00
CA GLU A 497 -18.92 -1.73 24.91
C GLU A 497 -19.30 -3.21 24.97
N ASN A 498 -18.32 -4.10 25.20
CA ASN A 498 -18.57 -5.53 25.40
C ASN A 498 -19.48 -5.80 26.62
N ALA A 499 -19.28 -5.07 27.72
CA ALA A 499 -20.13 -5.18 28.89
C ALA A 499 -21.57 -4.72 28.62
N ALA A 500 -21.74 -3.61 27.89
CA ALA A 500 -23.05 -3.13 27.45
C ALA A 500 -23.75 -4.11 26.50
N SER A 501 -23.01 -4.75 25.59
CA SER A 501 -23.52 -5.80 24.71
C SER A 501 -24.01 -7.01 25.51
N ALA A 502 -23.17 -7.54 26.42
CA ALA A 502 -23.54 -8.67 27.26
C ALA A 502 -24.79 -8.38 28.11
N LYS A 503 -24.93 -7.16 28.65
CA LYS A 503 -26.15 -6.73 29.37
C LYS A 503 -27.38 -6.73 28.47
N ARG A 504 -27.25 -6.28 27.23
CA ARG A 504 -28.33 -6.27 26.25
C ARG A 504 -28.81 -7.68 25.94
N ASP A 505 -27.90 -8.60 25.68
CA ASP A 505 -28.25 -10.01 25.42
C ASP A 505 -28.89 -10.67 26.63
N LEU A 506 -28.39 -10.35 27.83
CA LEU A 506 -28.97 -10.84 29.07
C LEU A 506 -30.44 -10.43 29.27
N MET A 507 -30.93 -9.37 28.60
CA MET A 507 -32.35 -8.98 28.63
C MET A 507 -33.27 -10.03 27.99
N ARG A 508 -32.75 -10.94 27.15
CA ARG A 508 -33.49 -12.05 26.53
C ARG A 508 -33.78 -13.19 27.50
N PHE A 509 -33.09 -13.22 28.64
CA PHE A 509 -33.13 -14.30 29.61
C PHE A 509 -34.15 -14.04 30.72
N SER A 510 -34.74 -15.13 31.20
CA SER A 510 -35.71 -15.14 32.28
C SER A 510 -35.07 -14.74 33.62
N ASP A 511 -35.84 -14.05 34.48
CA ASP A 511 -35.35 -13.62 35.79
C ASP A 511 -35.15 -14.81 36.73
N ASN A 512 -33.89 -15.20 36.94
CA ASN A 512 -33.50 -16.27 37.85
C ASN A 512 -32.18 -15.94 38.59
N ALA A 513 -31.75 -16.85 39.47
CA ALA A 513 -30.54 -16.65 40.26
C ALA A 513 -29.27 -16.55 39.38
N ALA A 514 -29.19 -17.32 38.30
CA ALA A 514 -28.06 -17.32 37.37
C ALA A 514 -27.94 -16.00 36.60
N LYS A 515 -29.06 -15.47 36.08
CA LYS A 515 -29.10 -14.14 35.45
C LYS A 515 -28.66 -13.04 36.41
N THR A 516 -29.09 -13.12 37.67
CA THR A 516 -28.68 -12.16 38.72
C THR A 516 -27.18 -12.22 38.98
N GLU A 517 -26.60 -13.43 39.04
CA GLU A 517 -25.16 -13.62 39.23
C GLU A 517 -24.35 -13.09 38.04
N ILE A 518 -24.76 -13.38 36.80
CA ILE A 518 -24.09 -12.87 35.59
C ILE A 518 -24.19 -11.34 35.53
N THR A 519 -25.35 -10.76 35.84
CA THR A 519 -25.52 -9.29 35.91
C THR A 519 -24.50 -8.68 36.87
N ALA A 520 -24.39 -9.23 38.09
CA ALA A 520 -23.44 -8.74 39.10
C ALA A 520 -21.97 -8.91 38.66
N LYS A 521 -21.65 -9.98 37.92
CA LYS A 521 -20.32 -10.17 37.32
C LYS A 521 -20.01 -9.09 36.28
N ILE A 522 -20.94 -8.80 35.37
CA ILE A 522 -20.75 -7.74 34.36
C ILE A 522 -20.57 -6.38 35.03
N GLU A 523 -21.41 -6.03 36.01
CA GLU A 523 -21.29 -4.75 36.75
C GLU A 523 -19.97 -4.64 37.53
N ALA A 524 -19.48 -5.74 38.10
CA ALA A 524 -18.19 -5.78 38.76
C ALA A 524 -17.03 -5.55 37.77
N LEU A 525 -17.09 -6.18 36.59
CA LEU A 525 -16.10 -6.03 35.52
C LEU A 525 -16.09 -4.59 34.98
N GLU A 526 -17.25 -4.01 34.69
CA GLU A 526 -17.36 -2.58 34.31
C GLU A 526 -16.74 -1.64 35.36
N GLY A 527 -17.01 -1.90 36.64
CA GLY A 527 -16.43 -1.12 37.74
C GLY A 527 -14.90 -1.20 37.80
N GLN A 528 -14.31 -2.31 37.36
CA GLN A 528 -12.86 -2.49 37.30
C GLN A 528 -12.22 -1.69 36.14
N VAL A 529 -12.92 -1.54 35.01
CA VAL A 529 -12.40 -0.86 33.81
C VAL A 529 -11.86 0.54 34.13
N GLY A 530 -12.63 1.35 34.85
CA GLY A 530 -12.23 2.73 35.19
C GLY A 530 -10.99 2.82 36.09
N SER A 531 -10.69 1.75 36.85
CA SER A 531 -9.53 1.68 37.74
C SER A 531 -8.32 0.93 37.15
N ALA A 532 -8.46 0.37 35.94
CA ALA A 532 -7.40 -0.39 35.31
C ALA A 532 -6.19 0.51 34.98
N ALA A 533 -5.05 0.15 35.56
CA ALA A 533 -3.82 0.95 35.49
C ALA A 533 -2.91 0.60 34.31
N ASN A 534 -3.16 -0.51 33.63
CA ASN A 534 -2.35 -0.99 32.51
C ASN A 534 -3.17 -1.91 31.58
N LEU A 535 -2.58 -2.22 30.43
CA LEU A 535 -3.21 -3.04 29.38
C LEU A 535 -3.52 -4.47 29.81
N GLU A 536 -2.62 -5.09 30.58
CA GLU A 536 -2.81 -6.46 31.09
C GLU A 536 -4.08 -6.57 31.94
N ALA A 537 -4.35 -5.57 32.79
CA ALA A 537 -5.56 -5.53 33.60
C ALA A 537 -6.83 -5.45 32.73
N VAL A 538 -6.82 -4.65 31.67
CA VAL A 538 -7.98 -4.52 30.77
C VAL A 538 -8.19 -5.76 29.91
N GLU A 539 -7.12 -6.39 29.42
CA GLU A 539 -7.21 -7.63 28.64
C GLU A 539 -7.75 -8.81 29.48
N SER A 540 -7.45 -8.84 30.78
CA SER A 540 -8.08 -9.80 31.70
C SER A 540 -9.60 -9.57 31.77
N ILE A 541 -10.05 -8.32 31.90
CA ILE A 541 -11.48 -7.97 31.93
C ILE A 541 -12.16 -8.35 30.62
N LEU A 542 -11.54 -8.03 29.48
CA LEU A 542 -12.06 -8.39 28.14
C LEU A 542 -12.20 -9.90 27.98
N THR A 543 -11.25 -10.68 28.50
CA THR A 543 -11.31 -12.14 28.48
C THR A 543 -12.52 -12.67 29.24
N GLU A 544 -12.78 -12.15 30.45
CA GLU A 544 -13.95 -12.53 31.25
C GLU A 544 -15.28 -12.11 30.57
N LEU A 545 -15.35 -10.91 30.00
CA LEU A 545 -16.53 -10.45 29.25
C LEU A 545 -16.82 -11.33 28.03
N ARG A 546 -15.79 -11.74 27.28
CA ARG A 546 -15.94 -12.67 26.14
C ARG A 546 -16.44 -14.05 26.58
N GLN A 547 -15.99 -14.55 27.73
CA GLN A 547 -16.52 -15.81 28.29
C GLN A 547 -17.99 -15.69 28.69
N ILE A 548 -18.40 -14.55 29.25
CA ILE A 548 -19.81 -14.28 29.52
C ILE A 548 -20.59 -14.26 28.22
N GLN A 549 -20.14 -13.53 27.20
CA GLN A 549 -20.83 -13.45 25.90
C GLN A 549 -21.02 -14.85 25.28
N ASN A 550 -19.97 -15.67 25.24
CA ASN A 550 -20.06 -17.04 24.74
C ASN A 550 -21.11 -17.87 25.50
N THR A 551 -21.24 -17.65 26.81
CA THR A 551 -22.26 -18.31 27.63
C THR A 551 -23.68 -17.88 27.23
N LEU A 552 -23.88 -16.60 26.93
CA LEU A 552 -25.17 -16.06 26.47
C LEU A 552 -25.54 -16.57 25.08
N ASP A 553 -24.58 -16.66 24.16
CA ASP A 553 -24.83 -17.05 22.77
C ASP A 553 -25.22 -18.53 22.63
N ASN A 554 -24.58 -19.42 23.41
CA ASN A 554 -24.83 -20.86 23.34
C ASN A 554 -26.29 -21.24 23.67
N ALA A 555 -26.97 -20.48 24.52
CA ALA A 555 -28.36 -20.78 24.92
C ALA A 555 -29.38 -20.54 23.80
N ALA A 556 -29.06 -19.75 22.77
CA ALA A 556 -30.01 -19.35 21.73
C ALA A 556 -30.31 -20.45 20.70
N TYR A 557 -29.47 -21.48 20.62
CA TYR A 557 -29.51 -22.49 19.56
C TYR A 557 -29.77 -23.92 20.06
N SER A 558 -29.90 -24.15 21.37
CA SER A 558 -29.87 -25.49 21.97
C SER A 558 -31.21 -26.24 22.00
N PHE A 559 -32.14 -25.93 21.09
CA PHE A 559 -33.43 -26.65 20.97
C PHE A 559 -33.99 -26.75 19.56
N TYR A 560 -34.74 -27.82 19.32
CA TYR A 560 -35.54 -28.07 18.11
C TYR A 560 -37.02 -28.06 18.43
N LEU A 561 -37.81 -27.50 17.51
CA LEU A 561 -39.26 -27.43 17.58
C LEU A 561 -39.86 -28.25 16.43
N GLU A 562 -40.79 -29.14 16.76
CA GLU A 562 -41.56 -29.93 15.81
C GLU A 562 -43.05 -29.75 16.10
N ALA A 563 -43.88 -29.72 15.06
CA ALA A 563 -45.34 -29.82 15.18
C ALA A 563 -45.89 -30.44 13.88
N ASP A 564 -47.05 -31.09 13.94
CA ASP A 564 -47.63 -31.84 12.81
C ASP A 564 -47.94 -30.92 11.60
N ASN A 565 -48.22 -29.64 11.86
CA ASN A 565 -48.63 -28.63 10.88
C ASN A 565 -47.56 -27.53 10.67
N LEU A 566 -46.30 -27.78 11.08
CA LEU A 566 -45.20 -26.83 10.98
C LEU A 566 -44.42 -27.03 9.66
N LEU A 567 -44.45 -26.04 8.78
CA LEU A 567 -43.66 -26.02 7.54
C LEU A 567 -42.19 -25.70 7.80
N GLY A 568 -41.94 -24.84 8.79
CA GLY A 568 -40.61 -24.47 9.21
C GLY A 568 -40.62 -23.24 10.10
N TYR A 569 -39.45 -22.81 10.54
CA TYR A 569 -39.31 -21.63 11.36
C TYR A 569 -37.95 -20.96 11.19
N TYR A 570 -37.87 -19.69 11.57
CA TYR A 570 -36.61 -18.97 11.66
C TYR A 570 -36.53 -18.17 12.97
N ARG A 571 -35.32 -17.92 13.43
CA ARG A 571 -35.03 -17.19 14.67
C ARG A 571 -34.87 -15.70 14.38
N ASP A 572 -35.29 -14.86 15.30
CA ASP A 572 -35.14 -13.41 15.24
C ASP A 572 -34.94 -12.82 16.65
N THR A 573 -34.50 -11.57 16.71
CA THR A 573 -34.41 -10.78 17.94
C THR A 573 -35.23 -9.50 17.81
N VAL A 574 -36.23 -9.33 18.69
CA VAL A 574 -37.10 -8.14 18.69
C VAL A 574 -36.68 -7.22 19.84
N ASN A 575 -36.28 -6.00 19.48
CA ASN A 575 -35.96 -4.93 20.42
C ASN A 575 -37.19 -4.04 20.64
N GLU A 576 -37.50 -3.75 21.90
CA GLU A 576 -38.57 -2.84 22.28
C GLU A 576 -37.98 -1.61 22.99
N TYR A 577 -38.43 -0.44 22.56
CA TYR A 577 -37.99 0.85 23.06
C TYR A 577 -39.16 1.58 23.73
N ASP A 578 -38.85 2.41 24.73
CA ASP A 578 -39.82 3.34 25.29
C ASP A 578 -39.96 4.61 24.41
N GLU A 579 -40.75 5.59 24.88
CA GLU A 579 -41.03 6.84 24.16
C GLU A 579 -39.77 7.72 23.97
N ASP A 580 -38.68 7.45 24.69
CA ASP A 580 -37.41 8.18 24.64
C ASP A 580 -36.32 7.41 23.86
N ASP A 581 -36.71 6.43 23.04
CA ASP A 581 -35.81 5.53 22.29
C ASP A 581 -34.86 4.71 23.20
N LYS A 582 -35.21 4.51 24.47
CA LYS A 582 -34.42 3.68 25.38
C LYS A 582 -34.88 2.23 25.27
N LEU A 583 -33.92 1.34 25.07
CA LEU A 583 -34.18 -0.11 25.03
C LEU A 583 -34.72 -0.59 26.39
N ILE A 584 -35.93 -1.14 26.41
CA ILE A 584 -36.61 -1.62 27.61
C ILE A 584 -36.77 -3.15 27.64
N ARG A 585 -36.78 -3.82 26.49
CA ARG A 585 -36.89 -5.28 26.40
C ARG A 585 -36.25 -5.79 25.11
N VAL A 586 -35.70 -7.00 25.19
CA VAL A 586 -35.18 -7.76 24.06
C VAL A 586 -35.82 -9.14 24.11
N ARG A 587 -36.44 -9.59 23.02
CA ARG A 587 -37.02 -10.93 22.92
C ARG A 587 -36.25 -11.77 21.92
N SER A 588 -35.88 -12.99 22.31
CA SER A 588 -35.61 -14.06 21.34
C SER A 588 -36.94 -14.53 20.77
N VAL A 589 -37.11 -14.48 19.45
CA VAL A 589 -38.34 -14.87 18.76
C VAL A 589 -38.04 -16.01 17.80
N VAL A 590 -38.96 -16.97 17.71
CA VAL A 590 -39.00 -17.94 16.62
C VAL A 590 -40.31 -17.74 15.87
N ARG A 591 -40.21 -17.48 14.57
CA ARG A 591 -41.38 -17.32 13.70
C ARG A 591 -41.70 -18.65 13.04
N CYS A 592 -42.78 -19.28 13.50
CA CYS A 592 -43.27 -20.57 13.03
C CYS A 592 -44.25 -20.37 11.88
N ARG A 593 -43.93 -20.92 10.71
CA ARG A 593 -44.83 -20.96 9.55
C ARG A 593 -45.66 -22.24 9.62
N LEU A 594 -46.98 -22.09 9.70
CA LEU A 594 -47.91 -23.20 9.73
C LEU A 594 -48.58 -23.35 8.37
N ASP A 595 -48.72 -24.58 7.88
CA ASP A 595 -49.44 -24.85 6.64
C ASP A 595 -50.90 -24.42 6.75
N PHE A 596 -51.61 -24.90 7.76
CA PHE A 596 -53.02 -24.66 8.04
C PHE A 596 -53.25 -24.38 9.53
N GLY A 597 -54.23 -23.51 9.79
CA GLY A 597 -54.69 -23.18 11.14
C GLY A 597 -53.87 -22.09 11.82
N GLU A 598 -54.40 -21.62 12.95
CA GLU A 598 -53.83 -20.52 13.74
C GLU A 598 -53.01 -20.99 14.95
N THR A 599 -52.91 -22.31 15.15
CA THR A 599 -52.25 -22.93 16.30
C THR A 599 -51.42 -24.15 15.90
N MET A 600 -50.32 -24.40 16.59
CA MET A 600 -49.50 -25.60 16.35
C MET A 600 -50.21 -26.88 16.80
N GLU A 601 -50.18 -27.91 15.96
CA GLU A 601 -50.72 -29.23 16.24
C GLU A 601 -49.64 -30.15 16.85
N LYS A 602 -49.90 -30.63 18.07
CA LYS A 602 -48.99 -31.50 18.83
C LYS A 602 -47.53 -31.00 18.90
N PRO A 603 -47.27 -29.73 19.29
CA PRO A 603 -45.92 -29.21 19.31
C PRO A 603 -45.06 -29.95 20.34
N VAL A 604 -43.86 -30.35 19.93
CA VAL A 604 -42.83 -31.01 20.73
C VAL A 604 -41.55 -30.19 20.65
N VAL A 605 -40.88 -30.05 21.78
CA VAL A 605 -39.56 -29.43 21.85
C VAL A 605 -38.56 -30.45 22.39
N THR A 606 -37.40 -30.54 21.74
CA THR A 606 -36.23 -31.30 22.18
C THR A 606 -35.04 -30.37 22.32
N SER A 607 -34.05 -30.73 23.15
CA SER A 607 -32.86 -29.90 23.40
C SER A 607 -31.57 -30.67 23.14
N ASP A 608 -30.50 -29.93 22.86
CA ASP A 608 -29.16 -30.48 22.74
C ASP A 608 -28.61 -30.98 24.09
N GLU A 609 -27.57 -31.83 24.02
CA GLU A 609 -26.87 -32.31 25.21
C GLU A 609 -26.33 -31.13 26.03
N GLY A 610 -26.63 -31.11 27.34
CA GLY A 610 -26.27 -30.00 28.23
C GLY A 610 -27.37 -28.94 28.41
N SER A 611 -28.48 -28.99 27.67
CA SER A 611 -29.62 -28.10 27.84
C SER A 611 -30.93 -28.85 28.13
N THR A 612 -31.90 -28.14 28.69
CA THR A 612 -33.29 -28.58 28.79
C THR A 612 -34.19 -27.55 28.14
N ALA A 613 -35.24 -27.96 27.45
CA ALA A 613 -36.20 -27.05 26.83
C ALA A 613 -37.64 -27.46 27.17
N VAL A 614 -38.43 -26.49 27.63
CA VAL A 614 -39.83 -26.69 28.04
C VAL A 614 -40.71 -25.73 27.27
N LEU A 615 -41.69 -26.26 26.55
CA LEU A 615 -42.71 -25.49 25.84
C LEU A 615 -43.91 -25.21 26.75
N GLU A 616 -44.30 -23.95 26.88
CA GLU A 616 -45.47 -23.52 27.67
C GLU A 616 -46.37 -22.56 26.86
N PRO A 617 -47.71 -22.64 27.02
CA PRO A 617 -48.62 -21.65 26.46
C PRO A 617 -48.51 -20.33 27.23
N THR A 618 -48.69 -19.19 26.56
CA THR A 618 -48.61 -17.86 27.18
C THR A 618 -49.79 -16.96 26.78
N THR A 619 -50.01 -15.92 27.58
CA THR A 619 -51.02 -14.87 27.34
C THR A 619 -50.43 -13.61 26.69
N GLU A 620 -49.14 -13.62 26.36
CA GLU A 620 -48.46 -12.50 25.71
C GLU A 620 -49.05 -12.27 24.31
N ALA A 621 -49.42 -11.02 24.01
CA ALA A 621 -50.02 -10.69 22.72
C ALA A 621 -49.03 -10.96 21.58
N GLY A 622 -49.48 -11.68 20.55
CA GLY A 622 -48.67 -12.01 19.37
C GLY A 622 -47.79 -13.26 19.52
N TYR A 623 -47.70 -13.85 20.71
CA TYR A 623 -46.88 -15.04 20.98
C TYR A 623 -47.69 -16.08 21.75
N PRO A 624 -48.30 -17.08 21.10
CA PRO A 624 -49.12 -18.08 21.79
C PRO A 624 -48.33 -19.06 22.68
N TYR A 625 -47.02 -19.20 22.46
CA TYR A 625 -46.17 -20.09 23.24
C TYR A 625 -44.82 -19.44 23.56
N VAL A 626 -44.19 -19.93 24.62
CA VAL A 626 -42.80 -19.63 24.99
C VAL A 626 -42.06 -20.95 25.23
N VAL A 627 -40.82 -21.02 24.77
CA VAL A 627 -39.89 -22.11 25.07
C VAL A 627 -38.88 -21.59 26.09
N HIS A 628 -38.85 -22.23 27.25
CA HIS A 628 -37.86 -21.98 28.29
C HIS A 628 -36.67 -22.91 28.09
N VAL A 629 -35.57 -22.38 27.57
CA VAL A 629 -34.34 -23.13 27.32
C VAL A 629 -33.39 -22.89 28.48
N THR A 630 -33.12 -23.91 29.30
CA THR A 630 -32.25 -23.81 30.47
C THR A 630 -30.96 -24.58 30.23
N ASP A 631 -29.84 -23.88 30.31
CA ASP A 631 -28.51 -24.47 30.34
C ASP A 631 -28.30 -25.23 31.66
N SER A 632 -27.87 -26.49 31.57
CA SER A 632 -27.82 -27.39 32.73
C SER A 632 -26.63 -27.14 33.64
N GLU A 633 -25.57 -26.50 33.14
CA GLU A 633 -24.36 -26.19 33.91
C GLU A 633 -24.52 -24.91 34.73
N THR A 634 -25.03 -23.86 34.09
CA THR A 634 -25.18 -22.52 34.68
C THR A 634 -26.54 -22.29 35.32
N GLY A 635 -27.57 -23.02 34.90
CA GLY A 635 -28.97 -22.77 35.28
C GLY A 635 -29.56 -21.50 34.67
N LEU A 636 -28.90 -20.92 33.66
CA LEU A 636 -29.38 -19.76 32.93
C LEU A 636 -30.51 -20.16 31.98
N THR A 637 -31.63 -19.42 32.00
CA THR A 637 -32.84 -19.75 31.22
C THR A 637 -33.13 -18.67 30.19
N LEU A 638 -33.09 -19.02 28.91
CA LEU A 638 -33.49 -18.17 27.79
C LEU A 638 -34.97 -18.36 27.48
N ASP A 639 -35.72 -17.26 27.35
CA ASP A 639 -37.11 -17.31 26.90
C ASP A 639 -37.19 -17.06 25.40
N VAL A 640 -37.68 -18.05 24.67
CA VAL A 640 -37.84 -17.98 23.21
C VAL A 640 -39.33 -17.95 22.86
N TRP A 641 -39.78 -16.81 22.36
CA TRP A 641 -41.19 -16.52 22.11
C TRP A 641 -41.59 -16.99 20.72
N LEU A 642 -42.60 -17.85 20.64
CA LEU A 642 -43.04 -18.43 19.36
C LEU A 642 -44.14 -17.54 18.77
N GLN A 643 -43.87 -16.96 17.60
CA GLN A 643 -44.83 -16.20 16.81
C GLN A 643 -45.37 -17.09 15.68
N ILE A 644 -46.69 -17.09 15.48
CA ILE A 644 -47.33 -17.93 14.45
C ILE A 644 -47.61 -17.09 13.20
N LEU A 645 -47.13 -17.58 12.06
CA LEU A 645 -47.54 -17.18 10.72
C LEU A 645 -48.48 -18.26 10.20
N ALA A 646 -49.78 -18.00 10.30
CA ALA A 646 -50.83 -18.97 10.04
C ALA A 646 -51.15 -19.09 8.54
N ASN A 647 -51.67 -20.25 8.13
CA ASN A 647 -52.21 -20.51 6.79
C ASN A 647 -51.22 -20.17 5.65
N GLN A 648 -49.98 -20.65 5.76
CA GLN A 648 -48.91 -20.36 4.81
C GLN A 648 -48.86 -21.34 3.63
N ALA A 649 -49.62 -22.45 3.66
CA ALA A 649 -49.59 -23.49 2.63
C ALA A 649 -49.71 -22.95 1.20
N GLN A 650 -50.74 -22.14 0.91
CA GLN A 650 -50.95 -21.60 -0.43
C GLN A 650 -49.88 -20.57 -0.84
N ALA A 651 -49.36 -19.80 0.13
CA ALA A 651 -48.30 -18.83 -0.14
C ALA A 651 -46.98 -19.53 -0.47
N GLU A 652 -46.61 -20.57 0.29
CA GLU A 652 -45.40 -21.36 0.02
C GLU A 652 -45.51 -22.15 -1.30
N LEU A 653 -46.68 -22.71 -1.62
CA LEU A 653 -46.89 -23.37 -2.93
C LEU A 653 -46.83 -22.38 -4.09
N ALA A 654 -47.38 -21.17 -3.92
CA ALA A 654 -47.29 -20.13 -4.94
C ALA A 654 -45.83 -19.70 -5.17
N ASP A 655 -45.05 -19.58 -4.09
CA ASP A 655 -43.62 -19.28 -4.18
C ASP A 655 -42.84 -20.41 -4.86
N LEU A 656 -43.09 -21.66 -4.48
CA LEU A 656 -42.44 -22.82 -5.07
C LEU A 656 -42.78 -22.97 -6.56
N ALA A 657 -44.05 -22.77 -6.94
CA ALA A 657 -44.50 -22.75 -8.34
C ALA A 657 -43.84 -21.62 -9.16
N ARG A 658 -43.63 -20.45 -8.54
CA ARG A 658 -42.88 -19.35 -9.12
C ARG A 658 -41.42 -19.74 -9.34
N GLN A 659 -40.77 -20.37 -8.37
CA GLN A 659 -39.39 -20.89 -8.51
C GLN A 659 -39.28 -21.93 -9.64
N CYS A 660 -40.21 -22.90 -9.74
CA CYS A 660 -40.26 -23.83 -10.87
C CYS A 660 -40.33 -23.10 -12.22
N SER A 661 -41.18 -22.06 -12.30
CA SER A 661 -41.34 -21.25 -13.52
C SER A 661 -40.07 -20.49 -13.89
N ILE A 662 -39.34 -19.99 -12.90
CA ILE A 662 -38.06 -19.30 -13.09
C ILE A 662 -37.00 -20.26 -13.66
N TYR A 663 -36.84 -21.43 -13.06
CA TYR A 663 -35.85 -22.41 -13.52
C TYR A 663 -36.18 -22.97 -14.91
N MET A 664 -37.45 -23.27 -15.19
CA MET A 664 -37.88 -23.63 -16.54
C MET A 664 -37.63 -22.50 -17.54
N GLY A 665 -37.77 -21.24 -17.12
CA GLY A 665 -37.55 -20.04 -17.93
C GLY A 665 -36.12 -19.89 -18.46
N LEU A 666 -35.14 -20.60 -17.88
CA LEU A 666 -33.76 -20.66 -18.38
C LEU A 666 -33.64 -21.43 -19.71
N PHE A 667 -34.65 -22.19 -20.11
CA PHE A 667 -34.63 -23.05 -21.28
C PHE A 667 -35.58 -22.58 -22.38
N GLU A 668 -35.35 -23.03 -23.62
CA GLU A 668 -36.34 -22.89 -24.70
C GLU A 668 -37.48 -23.90 -24.52
N GLU A 669 -38.71 -23.46 -24.81
CA GLU A 669 -39.90 -24.28 -24.66
C GLU A 669 -39.83 -25.56 -25.52
N ASN A 670 -40.03 -26.71 -24.89
CA ASN A 670 -40.16 -28.00 -25.56
C ASN A 670 -41.34 -28.82 -24.97
N ALA A 671 -41.62 -29.99 -25.53
CA ALA A 671 -42.76 -30.80 -25.09
C ALA A 671 -42.68 -31.26 -23.62
N GLY A 672 -41.47 -31.42 -23.07
CA GLY A 672 -41.25 -31.77 -21.67
C GLY A 672 -41.50 -30.57 -20.74
N ILE A 673 -40.94 -29.41 -21.07
CA ILE A 673 -41.18 -28.15 -20.34
C ILE A 673 -42.66 -27.76 -20.37
N ALA A 674 -43.32 -27.90 -21.52
CA ALA A 674 -44.75 -27.63 -21.65
C ALA A 674 -45.61 -28.56 -20.76
N ALA A 675 -45.19 -29.82 -20.58
CA ALA A 675 -45.88 -30.77 -19.73
C ALA A 675 -45.69 -30.44 -18.25
N ASP A 676 -44.47 -30.12 -17.82
CA ASP A 676 -44.18 -29.74 -16.43
C ASP A 676 -44.84 -28.39 -16.08
N LYS A 677 -44.84 -27.44 -17.02
CA LYS A 677 -45.58 -26.18 -16.88
C LYS A 677 -47.08 -26.40 -16.69
N ALA A 678 -47.68 -27.34 -17.42
CA ALA A 678 -49.09 -27.68 -17.22
C ALA A 678 -49.37 -28.30 -15.83
N VAL A 679 -48.38 -28.98 -15.22
CA VAL A 679 -48.48 -29.47 -13.83
C VAL A 679 -48.44 -28.29 -12.86
N VAL A 680 -47.50 -27.35 -13.03
CA VAL A 680 -47.39 -26.13 -12.22
C VAL A 680 -48.68 -25.29 -12.31
N ASP A 681 -49.14 -25.01 -13.53
CA ASP A 681 -50.38 -24.25 -13.79
C ASP A 681 -51.60 -24.97 -13.18
N GLY A 682 -51.67 -26.30 -13.28
CA GLY A 682 -52.75 -27.09 -12.68
C GLY A 682 -52.80 -27.03 -11.15
N ILE A 683 -51.65 -26.92 -10.48
CA ILE A 683 -51.56 -26.72 -9.03
C ILE A 683 -51.98 -25.29 -8.67
N LEU A 684 -51.52 -24.29 -9.42
CA LEU A 684 -51.91 -22.88 -9.22
C LEU A 684 -53.42 -22.67 -9.39
N ASP A 685 -54.02 -23.25 -10.42
CA ASP A 685 -55.46 -23.17 -10.70
C ASP A 685 -56.31 -23.94 -9.66
N GLY A 686 -55.73 -24.97 -9.04
CA GLY A 686 -56.36 -25.82 -8.02
C GLY A 686 -56.07 -25.42 -6.58
N MET A 687 -55.49 -24.25 -6.34
CA MET A 687 -55.01 -23.81 -5.01
C MET A 687 -56.12 -23.77 -3.95
N ASP A 688 -57.38 -23.57 -4.36
CA ASP A 688 -58.54 -23.56 -3.48
C ASP A 688 -58.93 -24.96 -2.94
N GLN A 689 -58.41 -26.03 -3.57
CA GLN A 689 -58.59 -27.42 -3.13
C GLN A 689 -57.49 -27.88 -2.16
N ILE A 690 -56.43 -27.08 -1.97
CA ILE A 690 -55.37 -27.36 -1.00
C ILE A 690 -55.84 -26.90 0.38
N THR A 691 -56.46 -27.81 1.13
CA THR A 691 -57.16 -27.51 2.39
C THR A 691 -56.61 -28.24 3.61
N ASP A 692 -55.65 -29.15 3.42
CA ASP A 692 -55.02 -29.93 4.47
C ASP A 692 -53.57 -30.29 4.14
N THR A 693 -52.81 -30.75 5.14
CA THR A 693 -51.40 -31.09 5.02
C THR A 693 -51.13 -32.18 3.97
N GLU A 694 -52.06 -33.14 3.78
CA GLU A 694 -51.91 -34.22 2.79
C GLU A 694 -51.95 -33.66 1.37
N SER A 695 -52.95 -32.82 1.06
CA SER A 695 -53.06 -32.14 -0.23
C SER A 695 -51.92 -31.16 -0.49
N TYR A 696 -51.43 -30.46 0.54
CA TYR A 696 -50.22 -29.63 0.44
C TYR A 696 -49.00 -30.48 0.06
N ASN A 697 -48.72 -31.56 0.80
CA ASN A 697 -47.56 -32.42 0.55
C ASN A 697 -47.58 -33.02 -0.86
N GLU A 698 -48.74 -33.49 -1.33
CA GLU A 698 -48.88 -34.02 -2.70
C GLU A 698 -48.62 -32.96 -3.80
N ALA A 699 -48.94 -31.70 -3.52
CA ALA A 699 -48.69 -30.59 -4.43
C ALA A 699 -47.22 -30.15 -4.38
N SER A 700 -46.65 -30.00 -3.18
CA SER A 700 -45.27 -29.58 -2.99
C SER A 700 -44.28 -30.62 -3.53
N GLU A 701 -44.53 -31.93 -3.33
CA GLU A 701 -43.67 -33.00 -3.86
C GLU A 701 -43.53 -32.91 -5.39
N LYS A 702 -44.63 -32.66 -6.10
CA LYS A 702 -44.61 -32.49 -7.57
C LYS A 702 -43.85 -31.23 -8.00
N LEU A 703 -43.97 -30.15 -7.24
CA LEU A 703 -43.25 -28.91 -7.54
C LEU A 703 -41.75 -29.06 -7.24
N TYR A 704 -41.37 -29.71 -6.15
CA TYR A 704 -39.97 -30.03 -5.85
C TYR A 704 -39.35 -30.95 -6.92
N ASP A 705 -40.05 -32.01 -7.34
CA ASP A 705 -39.58 -32.87 -8.43
C ASP A 705 -39.29 -32.07 -9.71
N ILE A 706 -40.11 -31.06 -10.01
CA ILE A 706 -39.91 -30.16 -11.15
C ILE A 706 -38.74 -29.21 -10.89
N GLN A 707 -38.69 -28.55 -9.74
CA GLN A 707 -37.61 -27.63 -9.38
C GLN A 707 -36.25 -28.34 -9.46
N ASP A 708 -36.09 -29.46 -8.73
CA ASP A 708 -34.86 -30.24 -8.66
C ASP A 708 -34.41 -30.67 -10.06
N LYS A 709 -35.34 -31.15 -10.89
CA LYS A 709 -35.07 -31.51 -12.29
C LYS A 709 -34.45 -30.37 -13.08
N TYR A 710 -35.00 -29.16 -13.00
CA TYR A 710 -34.52 -28.02 -13.78
C TYR A 710 -33.29 -27.34 -13.17
N GLU A 711 -33.10 -27.43 -11.85
CA GLU A 711 -31.85 -27.06 -11.17
C GLU A 711 -30.69 -27.97 -11.59
N GLU A 712 -30.88 -29.29 -11.51
CA GLU A 712 -29.89 -30.27 -11.97
C GLU A 712 -29.57 -30.09 -13.45
N LEU A 713 -30.61 -29.94 -14.28
CA LEU A 713 -30.44 -29.70 -15.71
C LEU A 713 -29.67 -28.40 -15.97
N SER A 714 -29.95 -27.32 -15.23
CA SER A 714 -29.24 -26.04 -15.35
C SER A 714 -27.75 -26.21 -15.04
N GLY A 715 -27.41 -26.98 -14.00
CA GLY A 715 -26.03 -27.28 -13.61
C GLY A 715 -25.21 -28.03 -14.66
N MET A 716 -25.86 -28.80 -15.56
CA MET A 716 -25.17 -29.53 -16.65
C MET A 716 -24.53 -28.60 -17.70
N PHE A 717 -24.99 -27.35 -17.81
CA PHE A 717 -24.53 -26.37 -18.79
C PHE A 717 -23.44 -25.43 -18.25
N GLY A 718 -22.64 -25.87 -17.28
CA GLY A 718 -21.51 -25.09 -16.78
C GLY A 718 -20.49 -24.77 -17.88
N ILE A 719 -20.11 -23.51 -18.02
CA ILE A 719 -19.06 -23.07 -18.94
C ILE A 719 -17.70 -23.28 -18.25
N ARG A 720 -16.77 -23.94 -18.94
CA ARG A 720 -15.44 -24.28 -18.42
C ARG A 720 -14.38 -23.29 -18.89
N ILE A 721 -14.43 -22.91 -20.16
CA ILE A 721 -13.45 -22.02 -20.79
C ILE A 721 -14.16 -21.10 -21.76
N VAL A 722 -13.82 -19.81 -21.71
CA VAL A 722 -14.14 -18.82 -22.74
C VAL A 722 -12.82 -18.22 -23.24
N THR A 723 -12.67 -18.09 -24.55
CA THR A 723 -11.48 -17.50 -25.19
C THR A 723 -11.86 -16.60 -26.35
N ALA A 724 -11.12 -15.52 -26.55
CA ALA A 724 -11.22 -14.62 -27.70
C ALA A 724 -9.83 -14.02 -28.07
N GLU A 725 -8.90 -14.85 -28.57
CA GLU A 725 -7.60 -14.49 -29.18
C GLU A 725 -6.89 -13.19 -28.69
N SER A 726 -6.78 -12.95 -27.37
CA SER A 726 -6.13 -11.78 -26.72
C SER A 726 -6.94 -10.48 -26.66
N GLU A 727 -8.24 -10.52 -26.96
CA GLU A 727 -9.16 -9.38 -26.97
C GLU A 727 -10.00 -9.25 -25.68
N MET A 728 -9.75 -10.14 -24.71
CA MET A 728 -10.51 -10.29 -23.48
C MET A 728 -9.57 -10.28 -22.27
N ASP A 729 -9.91 -9.51 -21.25
CA ASP A 729 -9.19 -9.44 -19.98
C ASP A 729 -9.66 -10.57 -19.04
N ASN A 730 -10.98 -10.66 -18.81
CA ASN A 730 -11.57 -11.63 -17.89
C ASN A 730 -12.97 -12.08 -18.33
N TRP A 731 -13.46 -13.16 -17.73
CA TRP A 731 -14.84 -13.64 -17.90
C TRP A 731 -15.33 -14.39 -16.66
N TRP A 732 -16.63 -14.32 -16.41
CA TRP A 732 -17.29 -15.15 -15.40
C TRP A 732 -18.76 -15.37 -15.77
N THR A 733 -19.37 -16.36 -15.14
CA THR A 733 -20.82 -16.58 -15.25
C THR A 733 -21.54 -16.01 -14.04
N THR A 734 -22.67 -15.36 -14.26
CA THR A 734 -23.56 -14.84 -13.22
C THR A 734 -25.02 -15.14 -13.56
N GLU A 735 -25.93 -14.77 -12.67
CA GLU A 735 -27.37 -14.80 -12.91
C GLU A 735 -27.95 -13.40 -12.71
N ASP A 736 -28.74 -12.94 -13.67
CA ASP A 736 -29.50 -11.70 -13.56
C ASP A 736 -30.94 -12.01 -13.18
N SER A 737 -31.35 -11.54 -12.00
CA SER A 737 -32.71 -11.65 -11.48
C SER A 737 -33.51 -10.36 -11.75
N ILE A 738 -34.72 -10.51 -12.27
CA ILE A 738 -35.66 -9.41 -12.49
C ILE A 738 -36.78 -9.55 -11.47
N TYR A 739 -37.05 -8.48 -10.74
CA TYR A 739 -38.05 -8.43 -9.69
C TYR A 739 -39.28 -7.62 -10.11
N ASP A 740 -40.44 -7.95 -9.56
CA ASP A 740 -41.65 -7.14 -9.69
C ASP A 740 -41.67 -5.95 -8.69
N GLU A 741 -42.75 -5.16 -8.69
CA GLU A 741 -42.92 -4.02 -7.77
C GLU A 741 -43.01 -4.42 -6.29
N ALA A 742 -43.30 -5.69 -5.99
CA ALA A 742 -43.34 -6.23 -4.64
C ALA A 742 -41.96 -6.77 -4.18
N GLY A 743 -40.96 -6.78 -5.06
CA GLY A 743 -39.63 -7.30 -4.79
C GLY A 743 -39.51 -8.82 -4.98
N GLU A 744 -40.48 -9.46 -5.63
CA GLU A 744 -40.47 -10.89 -5.92
C GLU A 744 -39.80 -11.16 -7.27
N GLU A 745 -38.91 -12.16 -7.33
CA GLU A 745 -38.22 -12.51 -8.57
C GLU A 745 -39.24 -13.11 -9.57
N ILE A 746 -39.27 -12.61 -10.80
CA ILE A 746 -40.20 -13.06 -11.84
C ILE A 746 -39.49 -13.68 -13.04
N VAL A 747 -38.22 -13.35 -13.26
CA VAL A 747 -37.40 -13.89 -14.35
C VAL A 747 -35.96 -14.01 -13.86
N ARG A 748 -35.32 -15.12 -14.18
CA ARG A 748 -33.88 -15.31 -14.04
C ARG A 748 -33.25 -15.53 -15.41
N ARG A 749 -32.09 -14.94 -15.62
CA ARG A 749 -31.27 -15.14 -16.83
C ARG A 749 -29.90 -15.67 -16.42
N ALA A 750 -29.46 -16.75 -17.05
CA ALA A 750 -28.06 -17.16 -16.98
C ALA A 750 -27.24 -16.20 -17.86
N VAL A 751 -26.14 -15.67 -17.35
CA VAL A 751 -25.33 -14.63 -18.02
C VAL A 751 -23.87 -15.05 -18.06
N LEU A 752 -23.24 -14.87 -19.22
CA LEU A 752 -21.80 -14.86 -19.40
C LEU A 752 -21.35 -13.40 -19.49
N GLU A 753 -20.61 -12.94 -18.48
CA GLU A 753 -19.97 -11.63 -18.45
C GLU A 753 -18.58 -11.74 -19.06
N ILE A 754 -18.25 -10.79 -19.93
CA ILE A 754 -16.99 -10.71 -20.66
C ILE A 754 -16.43 -9.30 -20.50
N GLU A 755 -15.24 -9.20 -19.92
CA GLU A 755 -14.48 -7.94 -19.85
C GLU A 755 -13.53 -7.85 -21.05
N ARG A 756 -13.74 -6.82 -21.88
CA ARG A 756 -12.89 -6.51 -23.04
C ARG A 756 -11.97 -5.33 -22.74
N TYR A 757 -10.81 -5.30 -23.39
CA TYR A 757 -9.95 -4.12 -23.36
C TYR A 757 -10.61 -2.92 -24.07
N ALA A 758 -10.25 -1.71 -23.65
CA ALA A 758 -10.83 -0.46 -24.16
C ALA A 758 -10.63 -0.23 -25.67
N ASP A 759 -9.61 -0.82 -26.27
CA ASP A 759 -9.31 -0.71 -27.71
C ASP A 759 -9.99 -1.76 -28.60
N VAL A 760 -10.71 -2.73 -27.99
CA VAL A 760 -11.47 -3.77 -28.68
C VAL A 760 -12.95 -3.37 -28.73
N THR A 761 -13.63 -3.58 -29.86
CA THR A 761 -15.10 -3.37 -29.95
C THR A 761 -15.90 -4.62 -29.60
N ASP A 762 -17.15 -4.44 -29.15
CA ASP A 762 -18.08 -5.55 -28.88
C ASP A 762 -18.25 -6.50 -30.09
N GLU A 763 -18.24 -5.96 -31.32
CA GLU A 763 -18.36 -6.78 -32.55
C GLU A 763 -17.10 -7.63 -32.80
N GLU A 764 -15.91 -7.10 -32.51
CA GLU A 764 -14.63 -7.80 -32.69
C GLU A 764 -14.53 -9.00 -31.75
N ILE A 765 -14.75 -8.78 -30.44
CA ILE A 765 -14.67 -9.85 -29.43
C ILE A 765 -15.71 -10.94 -29.66
N LEU A 766 -16.95 -10.57 -30.02
CA LEU A 766 -18.01 -11.53 -30.32
C LEU A 766 -17.71 -12.39 -31.55
N SER A 767 -16.99 -11.86 -32.54
CA SER A 767 -16.65 -12.59 -33.76
C SER A 767 -15.60 -13.69 -33.55
N LYS A 768 -14.84 -13.62 -32.46
CA LYS A 768 -13.76 -14.55 -32.10
C LYS A 768 -14.05 -15.41 -30.88
N LEU A 769 -15.27 -15.28 -30.33
CA LEU A 769 -15.65 -15.97 -29.11
C LEU A 769 -15.70 -17.48 -29.33
N ASN A 770 -14.95 -18.22 -28.50
CA ASN A 770 -15.02 -19.67 -28.42
C ASN A 770 -15.29 -20.10 -26.98
N ILE A 771 -16.36 -20.87 -26.80
CA ILE A 771 -16.86 -21.34 -25.51
C ILE A 771 -16.72 -22.86 -25.46
N THR A 772 -16.22 -23.37 -24.34
CA THR A 772 -16.21 -24.80 -24.03
C THR A 772 -16.97 -25.05 -22.73
N PHE A 773 -17.93 -25.97 -22.79
CA PHE A 773 -18.69 -26.41 -21.62
C PHE A 773 -17.93 -27.48 -20.83
N SER A 774 -18.29 -27.65 -19.56
CA SER A 774 -17.78 -28.71 -18.69
C SER A 774 -18.22 -30.10 -19.16
N ASN A 775 -19.38 -30.18 -19.81
CA ASN A 775 -19.85 -31.38 -20.50
C ASN A 775 -19.57 -31.23 -22.01
N ASP A 776 -18.75 -32.14 -22.55
CA ASP A 776 -18.27 -32.12 -23.93
C ASP A 776 -19.33 -32.50 -24.98
N THR A 777 -20.49 -32.99 -24.53
CA THR A 777 -21.64 -33.30 -25.39
C THR A 777 -22.56 -32.10 -25.65
N ILE A 778 -22.29 -30.95 -25.01
CA ILE A 778 -23.07 -29.72 -25.23
C ILE A 778 -22.65 -29.07 -26.55
N GLU A 779 -23.60 -28.93 -27.47
CA GLU A 779 -23.45 -28.13 -28.68
C GLU A 779 -24.00 -26.73 -28.43
N TYR A 780 -23.46 -25.69 -29.07
CA TYR A 780 -24.00 -24.33 -28.90
C TYR A 780 -23.99 -23.54 -30.20
N GLU A 781 -24.94 -22.59 -30.30
CA GLU A 781 -24.93 -21.53 -31.30
C GLU A 781 -25.09 -20.16 -30.64
N ILE A 782 -24.55 -19.13 -31.27
CA ILE A 782 -24.70 -17.73 -30.83
C ILE A 782 -25.73 -17.06 -31.75
N ALA A 783 -26.81 -16.54 -31.16
CA ALA A 783 -27.91 -15.87 -31.81
C ALA A 783 -28.03 -14.41 -31.32
N ASP A 784 -28.90 -13.64 -31.99
CA ASP A 784 -29.28 -12.32 -31.48
C ASP A 784 -30.02 -12.47 -30.15
N SER A 785 -29.72 -11.57 -29.21
CA SER A 785 -30.41 -11.52 -27.92
C SER A 785 -31.89 -11.19 -28.13
N ASP A 786 -32.75 -11.91 -27.42
CA ASP A 786 -34.18 -11.61 -27.29
C ASP A 786 -34.49 -10.72 -26.07
N ALA A 787 -33.46 -10.29 -25.33
CA ALA A 787 -33.55 -9.44 -24.16
C ALA A 787 -32.71 -8.16 -24.31
N GLU A 788 -33.29 -7.03 -23.91
CA GLU A 788 -32.61 -5.73 -23.88
C GLU A 788 -31.48 -5.73 -22.83
N GLY A 789 -30.35 -5.09 -23.15
CA GLY A 789 -29.19 -5.00 -22.26
C GLY A 789 -28.15 -6.11 -22.43
N TYR A 790 -28.36 -7.07 -23.33
CA TYR A 790 -27.41 -8.16 -23.62
C TYR A 790 -26.98 -8.13 -25.08
N ALA A 791 -25.70 -8.35 -25.32
CA ALA A 791 -25.09 -8.25 -26.64
C ALA A 791 -25.53 -9.40 -27.56
N LYS A 792 -25.56 -10.63 -27.04
CA LYS A 792 -25.93 -11.86 -27.77
C LYS A 792 -26.56 -12.90 -26.83
N LEU A 793 -27.10 -13.96 -27.42
CA LEU A 793 -27.64 -15.12 -26.71
C LEU A 793 -26.95 -16.40 -27.18
N ILE A 794 -26.39 -17.16 -26.25
CA ILE A 794 -25.92 -18.53 -26.48
C ILE A 794 -27.10 -19.48 -26.27
N LYS A 795 -27.35 -20.32 -27.28
CA LYS A 795 -28.29 -21.44 -27.20
C LYS A 795 -27.50 -22.73 -27.06
N ALA A 796 -27.34 -23.21 -25.84
CA ALA A 796 -26.58 -24.41 -25.53
C ALA A 796 -27.52 -25.63 -25.48
N THR A 797 -27.26 -26.65 -26.28
CA THR A 797 -28.11 -27.83 -26.47
C THR A 797 -27.42 -29.08 -25.91
N ASN A 798 -28.11 -29.83 -25.06
CA ASN A 798 -27.60 -31.12 -24.56
C ASN A 798 -28.04 -32.31 -25.43
N ALA A 799 -27.51 -33.50 -25.12
CA ALA A 799 -27.82 -34.74 -25.84
C ALA A 799 -29.31 -35.14 -25.82
N ASP A 800 -30.07 -34.68 -24.83
CA ASP A 800 -31.51 -34.93 -24.69
C ASP A 800 -32.37 -33.89 -25.42
N GLY A 801 -31.75 -32.89 -26.06
CA GLY A 801 -32.42 -31.86 -26.85
C GLY A 801 -32.96 -30.68 -26.03
N PHE A 802 -32.54 -30.51 -24.77
CA PHE A 802 -32.82 -29.30 -23.99
C PHE A 802 -31.87 -28.18 -24.41
N VAL A 803 -32.43 -26.99 -24.64
CA VAL A 803 -31.68 -25.80 -25.04
C VAL A 803 -31.70 -24.79 -23.90
N LYS A 804 -30.56 -24.55 -23.24
CA LYS A 804 -30.40 -23.49 -22.23
C LYS A 804 -30.03 -22.16 -22.88
N LYS A 805 -30.69 -21.09 -22.45
CA LYS A 805 -30.41 -19.70 -22.86
C LYS A 805 -29.37 -19.10 -21.92
N ILE A 806 -28.23 -18.68 -22.45
CA ILE A 806 -27.17 -17.99 -21.70
C ILE A 806 -26.88 -16.66 -22.40
N TYR A 807 -27.19 -15.54 -21.76
CA TYR A 807 -27.04 -14.21 -22.33
C TYR A 807 -25.60 -13.72 -22.21
N ILE A 808 -25.07 -13.05 -23.23
CA ILE A 808 -23.73 -12.46 -23.20
C ILE A 808 -23.85 -10.98 -22.87
N LYS A 809 -23.12 -10.54 -21.84
CA LYS A 809 -22.95 -9.14 -21.50
C LYS A 809 -21.47 -8.78 -21.55
N ILE A 810 -21.18 -7.59 -22.06
CA ILE A 810 -19.83 -7.12 -22.33
C ILE A 810 -19.61 -5.84 -21.55
N THR A 811 -18.52 -5.79 -20.79
CA THR A 811 -18.06 -4.60 -20.07
C THR A 811 -16.65 -4.22 -20.55
N GLU A 812 -16.37 -2.93 -20.51
CA GLU A 812 -15.04 -2.40 -20.81
C GLU A 812 -14.22 -2.42 -19.52
N TRP A 813 -13.04 -3.04 -19.58
CA TRP A 813 -12.02 -3.03 -18.52
C TRP A 813 -11.34 -1.67 -18.40
#